data_AF-A0A1Y2J657-F1
#
_entry.id   AF-A0A1Y2J657-F1
#
_cell.length_a   1.000
_cell.length_b   1.000
_cell.length_c   1.000
_cell.angle_alpha   90.00
_cell.angle_beta   90.00
_cell.angle_gamma   90.00
#
_symmetry.space_group_name_H-M   'P 1'
#
loop_
_entity.id
_entity.type
_entity.pdbx_description
1 polymer ?
#
loop_
_entity_poly.entity_id
_entity_poly.type
_entity_poly.pdbx_seq_one_letter_code
_entity_poly.pdbx_strand_id
1 'polypeptide(L)'
;MGADFSRVRLDPLLDFAGVELKQGAVLLDGDANELMAILDRRLRALASDILGRDTVSSTTPDAFKLGVAGNTLEIGKGRLYVDGLLAENHGLADPDKRLFDDLMAETVFTDKLTYETQPYLPDAVRPPLPTAGRHLVYLDVWERELTWLERPELVEIAVGVETSSRLQTAWQVRVLDTDAGANTSCATPDEDMPGWSTVIAPSTGVLTTGTFDAAPVTDPCELPPTGGFRGLENQLYRIEIHDPGQPGGTATFKWSRENASVGSRVASMISATELELDSLGRDDVLRFNTGDWVEIIDDPREFSQKGGEMRRITVTEATRRISFTPALPGLMLPSGFPNSDWPKQTNLRVRRWDQKGKVFRTDASGTPVQIGDLDAAGSTGVIKVPAAGTTVLLEDGVTVSFDSTGAAGCRAGDWWAFAARTADASVELLDRTPPRGIHHHYARLGIWDVGAKSVTDCRHPWPPKGEGHDCACTACVTVEQHESGSFTIQDAVNKVRETGGTICLGPGRYVLKEAVAINQAKSVRIAGKGPATLLVAPAGAFAIQDSFAIAIEDLAILSLARDPTIDVSTCIGLGLTRLAIAALGTENAQLPAVVLRGVVGGAKLAENAIFAPVAIAGGALKGVENGAGFLLTAAVTIEENVLLCQRGAIAFADEVLHLLATRIAHNEIIGCTDTAITAQGLALPGAALAIDGNSCNVTANGIACAAAGLWIERNQLRNWSPGDHVGIGLIPGLDRRSTATAHILANQIHGFGTAGIKVIAGAQDLIIKLNAIDACGAGIMLGGATDAAAVSIENNHIRNIEPVTESENGTVVGIEVIRADSATIAGNLVRAIGLTAVKSALRAGVVTFGVNRPRVSGNEIVEVAPAKGFVGTSAGIMLRAPQTQIEVNHNSVQRDLTPGVDNSDGNWFALTTAEVNPKLPFGQAGDKVAIRLGDGRILALGADYAFVRASLAANDTEGARAGIIGNMLSARGPAPAVLVVAGQECLFNDNRVESGSRSVAVALESAVAIISTNRVRGGESSIRLTGARAVTVIGNITTSNIIIPGGIANTPWAPLNVIG
;
A
#
# COMPACT_ATOMS: atom_id res chain seq x y z
N MET A 1 30.08 23.20 13.52
CA MET A 1 28.76 23.77 13.23
C MET A 1 28.84 25.29 13.31
N GLY A 2 28.12 25.99 12.44
CA GLY A 2 28.10 27.44 12.30
C GLY A 2 27.12 27.95 11.23
N ALA A 3 25.99 27.30 10.96
CA ALA A 3 24.96 27.89 10.10
C ALA A 3 24.01 28.81 10.90
N ASP A 4 23.43 29.80 10.22
CA ASP A 4 22.47 30.75 10.79
C ASP A 4 21.07 30.11 10.85
N PHE A 5 20.56 29.88 12.06
CA PHE A 5 19.28 29.23 12.32
C PHE A 5 18.44 30.05 13.31
N SER A 6 17.12 29.97 13.19
CA SER A 6 16.25 30.64 14.16
C SER A 6 16.20 29.92 15.52
N ARG A 7 16.15 28.58 15.52
CA ARG A 7 16.15 27.72 16.73
C ARG A 7 16.38 26.24 16.37
N VAL A 8 16.85 25.44 17.34
CA VAL A 8 16.90 23.97 17.27
C VAL A 8 16.23 23.40 18.52
N ARG A 9 15.12 22.65 18.38
CA ARG A 9 14.18 22.36 19.48
C ARG A 9 14.10 20.92 19.98
N LEU A 10 14.84 19.98 19.38
CA LEU A 10 14.76 18.57 19.78
C LEU A 10 15.01 18.40 21.29
N ASP A 11 14.01 17.90 22.00
CA ASP A 11 14.10 17.39 23.37
C ASP A 11 13.75 15.89 23.38
N PRO A 12 14.75 15.01 23.56
CA PRO A 12 14.56 13.57 23.68
C PRO A 12 13.56 13.11 24.75
N LEU A 13 13.27 13.92 25.76
CA LEU A 13 12.40 13.55 26.89
C LEU A 13 10.91 13.77 26.61
N LEU A 14 10.57 14.49 25.52
CA LEU A 14 9.19 14.77 25.14
C LEU A 14 8.59 13.72 24.19
N ASP A 15 9.39 12.77 23.71
CA ASP A 15 8.97 11.66 22.85
C ASP A 15 8.18 12.08 21.60
N PHE A 16 8.48 13.24 21.02
CA PHE A 16 7.86 13.67 19.77
C PHE A 16 8.19 12.72 18.62
N ALA A 17 7.16 12.28 17.89
CA ALA A 17 7.29 11.34 16.77
C ALA A 17 7.36 12.02 15.39
N GLY A 18 7.04 13.31 15.29
CA GLY A 18 7.09 14.10 14.07
C GLY A 18 6.55 15.52 14.29
N VAL A 19 6.53 16.31 13.22
CA VAL A 19 6.02 17.69 13.17
C VAL A 19 4.86 17.75 12.18
N GLU A 20 3.70 18.28 12.61
CA GLU A 20 2.51 18.44 11.77
C GLU A 20 2.30 19.90 11.37
N LEU A 21 2.13 20.14 10.07
CA LEU A 21 1.85 21.48 9.54
C LEU A 21 0.39 21.86 9.77
N LYS A 22 0.16 23.01 10.42
CA LYS A 22 -1.18 23.55 10.62
C LYS A 22 -1.62 24.40 9.44
N GLN A 23 -2.85 24.20 8.98
CA GLN A 23 -3.42 25.02 7.91
C GLN A 23 -3.44 26.51 8.30
N GLY A 24 -2.85 27.36 7.45
CA GLY A 24 -2.78 28.80 7.66
C GLY A 24 -1.71 29.27 8.66
N ALA A 25 -0.90 28.37 9.21
CA ALA A 25 0.24 28.73 10.05
C ALA A 25 1.50 29.01 9.22
N VAL A 26 2.38 29.88 9.73
CA VAL A 26 3.68 30.19 9.14
C VAL A 26 4.62 29.00 9.34
N LEU A 27 5.32 28.59 8.28
CA LEU A 27 6.37 27.58 8.35
C LEU A 27 7.69 28.24 8.74
N LEU A 28 8.35 27.74 9.78
CA LEU A 28 9.67 28.21 10.21
C LEU A 28 10.74 27.15 9.88
N ASP A 29 11.97 27.60 9.63
CA ASP A 29 13.15 26.74 9.51
C ASP A 29 13.33 25.83 10.73
N GLY A 30 13.02 26.34 11.92
CA GLY A 30 13.06 25.58 13.17
C GLY A 30 12.17 24.34 13.19
N ASP A 31 11.01 24.38 12.49
CA ASP A 31 10.08 23.24 12.43
C ASP A 31 10.65 22.12 11.54
N ALA A 32 11.31 22.48 10.43
CA ALA A 32 12.00 21.52 9.56
C ALA A 32 13.23 20.91 10.26
N ASN A 33 14.01 21.74 10.96
CA ASN A 33 15.17 21.29 11.74
C ASN A 33 14.76 20.33 12.87
N GLU A 34 13.66 20.62 13.57
CA GLU A 34 13.11 19.73 14.59
C GLU A 34 12.61 18.41 14.01
N LEU A 35 11.89 18.44 12.88
CA LEU A 35 11.46 17.23 12.18
C LEU A 35 12.64 16.33 11.81
N MET A 36 13.70 16.90 11.21
CA MET A 36 14.88 16.13 10.82
C MET A 36 15.57 15.50 12.03
N ALA A 37 15.70 16.24 13.13
CA ALA A 37 16.31 15.74 14.36
C ALA A 37 15.47 14.60 15.01
N ILE A 38 14.14 14.70 14.96
CA ILE A 38 13.23 13.62 15.40
C ILE A 38 13.41 12.37 14.54
N LEU A 39 13.43 12.52 13.21
CA LEU A 39 13.58 11.41 12.27
C LEU A 39 14.91 10.70 12.42
N ASP A 40 16.01 11.45 12.50
CA ASP A 40 17.35 10.91 12.71
C ASP A 40 17.43 10.09 14.01
N ARG A 41 17.00 10.65 15.15
CA ARG A 41 16.94 9.92 16.43
C ARG A 41 16.17 8.60 16.31
N ARG A 42 15.01 8.62 15.65
CA ARG A 42 14.16 7.43 15.48
C ARG A 42 14.84 6.38 14.59
N LEU A 43 15.46 6.79 13.50
CA LEU A 43 16.16 5.90 12.59
C LEU A 43 17.39 5.28 13.25
N ARG A 44 18.17 6.05 14.03
CA ARG A 44 19.31 5.51 14.78
C ARG A 44 18.89 4.54 15.88
N ALA A 45 17.82 4.85 16.62
CA ALA A 45 17.26 3.94 17.61
C ALA A 45 16.81 2.63 16.95
N LEU A 46 16.02 2.72 15.88
CA LEU A 46 15.57 1.57 15.10
C LEU A 46 16.75 0.74 14.56
N ALA A 47 17.74 1.39 13.96
CA ALA A 47 18.91 0.72 13.43
C ALA A 47 19.72 0.06 14.54
N SER A 48 19.90 0.71 15.69
CA SER A 48 20.64 0.15 16.83
C SER A 48 19.90 -1.04 17.47
N ASP A 49 18.57 -0.95 17.60
CA ASP A 49 17.74 -2.01 18.17
C ASP A 49 17.67 -3.26 17.28
N ILE A 50 17.81 -3.08 15.95
CA ILE A 50 17.78 -4.19 14.98
C ILE A 50 19.19 -4.73 14.72
N LEU A 51 20.17 -3.86 14.44
CA LEU A 51 21.49 -4.22 13.93
C LEU A 51 22.56 -4.35 15.02
N GLY A 52 22.26 -3.92 16.25
CA GLY A 52 23.24 -3.75 17.32
C GLY A 52 24.06 -2.46 17.19
N ARG A 53 25.09 -2.32 18.03
CA ARG A 53 25.95 -1.12 18.07
C ARG A 53 26.87 -0.98 16.88
N ASP A 54 27.32 -2.06 16.27
CA ASP A 54 28.15 -2.00 15.08
C ASP A 54 27.88 -3.20 14.18
N THR A 55 27.64 -2.96 12.90
CA THR A 55 27.27 -4.02 11.96
C THR A 55 27.72 -3.74 10.53
N VAL A 56 28.18 -4.79 9.84
CA VAL A 56 28.49 -4.80 8.40
C VAL A 56 27.34 -5.45 7.64
N SER A 57 26.84 -4.77 6.60
CA SER A 57 25.80 -5.35 5.74
C SER A 57 26.30 -6.58 4.97
N SER A 58 25.47 -7.62 4.86
CA SER A 58 25.71 -8.79 4.01
C SER A 58 25.82 -8.46 2.51
N THR A 59 25.30 -7.30 2.10
CA THR A 59 25.43 -6.80 0.72
C THR A 59 26.85 -6.26 0.43
N THR A 60 27.58 -5.87 1.47
CA THR A 60 28.96 -5.36 1.38
C THR A 60 29.85 -6.03 2.43
N PRO A 61 30.10 -7.36 2.34
CA PRO A 61 30.75 -8.13 3.41
C PRO A 61 32.20 -7.70 3.68
N ASP A 62 32.85 -7.07 2.71
CA ASP A 62 34.21 -6.54 2.83
C ASP A 62 34.25 -5.08 3.31
N ALA A 63 33.11 -4.47 3.69
CA ALA A 63 33.07 -3.09 4.19
C ALA A 63 33.95 -2.89 5.42
N PHE A 64 34.93 -1.98 5.31
CA PHE A 64 35.93 -1.71 6.35
C PHE A 64 36.72 -2.95 6.80
N LYS A 65 36.74 -4.02 5.99
CA LYS A 65 37.58 -5.18 6.24
C LYS A 65 39.05 -4.78 6.13
N LEU A 66 39.81 -5.10 7.16
CA LEU A 66 41.23 -4.80 7.18
C LEU A 66 42.03 -5.87 6.44
N GLY A 67 42.88 -5.44 5.52
CA GLY A 67 43.91 -6.24 4.88
C GLY A 67 45.31 -5.73 5.22
N VAL A 68 46.34 -6.56 5.09
CA VAL A 68 47.75 -6.14 5.24
C VAL A 68 48.43 -6.23 3.88
N ALA A 69 48.92 -5.10 3.38
CA ALA A 69 49.72 -5.03 2.16
C ALA A 69 51.12 -4.51 2.50
N GLY A 70 52.10 -5.41 2.62
CA GLY A 70 53.46 -5.04 3.02
C GLY A 70 53.53 -4.58 4.48
N ASN A 71 53.65 -3.26 4.71
CA ASN A 71 53.65 -2.60 6.01
C ASN A 71 52.49 -1.59 6.17
N THR A 72 51.52 -1.56 5.24
CA THR A 72 50.32 -0.72 5.33
C THR A 72 49.06 -1.57 5.53
N LEU A 73 47.99 -0.94 6.02
CA LEU A 73 46.67 -1.51 6.17
C LEU A 73 45.78 -1.10 4.97
N GLU A 74 45.20 -2.08 4.29
CA GLU A 74 44.12 -1.86 3.33
C GLU A 74 42.76 -1.84 4.04
N ILE A 75 41.85 -1.00 3.57
CA ILE A 75 40.50 -0.82 4.10
C ILE A 75 39.51 -1.18 3.00
N GLY A 76 38.74 -2.25 3.21
CA GLY A 76 37.74 -2.71 2.26
C GLY A 76 36.56 -1.75 2.09
N LYS A 77 35.98 -1.75 0.88
CA LYS A 77 34.89 -0.85 0.48
C LYS A 77 33.51 -1.33 0.94
N GLY A 78 32.58 -0.40 1.11
CA GLY A 78 31.18 -0.67 1.45
C GLY A 78 30.72 0.03 2.72
N ARG A 79 29.62 -0.48 3.29
CA ARG A 79 28.87 0.17 4.37
C ARG A 79 29.00 -0.54 5.72
N LEU A 80 29.22 0.23 6.78
CA LEU A 80 29.23 -0.23 8.17
C LEU A 80 28.40 0.74 9.01
N TYR A 81 27.44 0.23 9.76
CA TYR A 81 26.61 1.01 10.66
C TYR A 81 27.22 1.02 12.07
N VAL A 82 27.40 2.19 12.68
CA VAL A 82 27.93 2.37 14.04
C VAL A 82 26.96 3.22 14.87
N ASP A 83 26.36 2.65 15.91
CA ASP A 83 25.27 3.22 16.73
C ASP A 83 24.14 3.82 15.87
N GLY A 84 23.84 3.16 14.74
CA GLY A 84 22.86 3.62 13.75
C GLY A 84 23.36 4.64 12.72
N LEU A 85 24.57 5.18 12.85
CA LEU A 85 25.21 6.01 11.81
C LEU A 85 25.78 5.17 10.68
N LEU A 86 25.52 5.57 9.44
CA LEU A 86 26.08 4.92 8.25
C LEU A 86 27.48 5.49 7.94
N ALA A 87 28.52 4.68 8.13
CA ALA A 87 29.84 4.93 7.56
C ALA A 87 29.97 4.22 6.21
N GLU A 88 30.38 4.95 5.17
CA GLU A 88 30.45 4.43 3.81
C GLU A 88 31.80 4.70 3.16
N ASN A 89 32.45 3.63 2.74
CA ASN A 89 33.71 3.65 2.01
C ASN A 89 33.47 3.34 0.52
N HIS A 90 33.49 4.37 -0.32
CA HIS A 90 33.31 4.24 -1.77
C HIS A 90 34.56 3.74 -2.51
N GLY A 91 35.70 3.51 -1.85
CA GLY A 91 36.97 3.13 -2.48
C GLY A 91 37.83 4.33 -2.91
N LEU A 92 39.02 4.05 -3.46
CA LEU A 92 39.96 5.07 -3.90
C LEU A 92 39.46 5.76 -5.17
N ALA A 93 39.22 7.07 -5.09
CA ALA A 93 38.67 7.86 -6.19
C ALA A 93 39.58 7.85 -7.42
N ASP A 94 39.12 7.22 -8.49
CA ASP A 94 39.78 7.17 -9.80
C ASP A 94 38.69 7.21 -10.90
N PRO A 95 38.61 8.26 -11.74
CA PRO A 95 37.62 8.38 -12.79
C PRO A 95 37.57 7.20 -13.77
N ASP A 96 38.71 6.54 -14.00
CA ASP A 96 38.82 5.42 -14.94
C ASP A 96 38.42 4.09 -14.29
N LYS A 97 38.21 4.06 -12.97
CA LYS A 97 37.85 2.87 -12.19
C LYS A 97 36.52 3.00 -11.45
N ARG A 98 35.62 3.82 -11.97
CA ARG A 98 34.24 3.95 -11.49
C ARG A 98 33.46 2.68 -11.75
N LEU A 99 32.68 2.28 -10.75
CA LEU A 99 31.69 1.22 -10.80
C LEU A 99 30.36 1.81 -10.34
N PHE A 100 29.26 1.26 -10.85
CA PHE A 100 27.92 1.63 -10.40
C PHE A 100 27.45 0.60 -9.37
N ASP A 101 27.06 1.04 -8.17
CA ASP A 101 26.36 0.20 -7.20
C ASP A 101 24.88 0.16 -7.57
N ASP A 102 24.44 -0.95 -8.17
CA ASP A 102 23.04 -1.15 -8.57
C ASP A 102 22.05 -1.08 -7.40
N LEU A 103 22.50 -1.36 -6.16
CA LEU A 103 21.62 -1.39 -5.00
C LEU A 103 21.23 0.03 -4.54
N MET A 104 22.18 0.96 -4.51
CA MET A 104 21.95 2.37 -4.13
C MET A 104 21.86 3.31 -5.33
N ALA A 105 22.05 2.79 -6.54
CA ALA A 105 22.12 3.56 -7.77
C ALA A 105 23.18 4.69 -7.73
N GLU A 106 24.37 4.40 -7.20
CA GLU A 106 25.43 5.39 -6.99
C GLU A 106 26.80 4.98 -7.56
N THR A 107 27.74 5.93 -7.59
CA THR A 107 29.10 5.67 -8.07
C THR A 107 30.01 5.25 -6.92
N VAL A 108 30.67 4.11 -7.09
CA VAL A 108 31.77 3.63 -6.23
C VAL A 108 33.03 3.43 -7.08
N PHE A 109 34.15 3.11 -6.43
CA PHE A 109 35.43 2.89 -7.07
C PHE A 109 35.93 1.45 -6.88
N THR A 110 36.74 1.00 -7.82
CA THR A 110 37.22 -0.40 -7.84
C THR A 110 38.27 -0.66 -6.77
N ASP A 111 39.20 0.28 -6.60
CA ASP A 111 40.37 0.11 -5.72
C ASP A 111 40.02 0.35 -4.26
N LYS A 112 40.67 -0.40 -3.36
CA LYS A 112 40.56 -0.21 -1.92
C LYS A 112 41.33 1.02 -1.46
N LEU A 113 40.92 1.60 -0.34
CA LEU A 113 41.72 2.59 0.36
C LEU A 113 42.81 1.90 1.18
N THR A 114 43.92 2.61 1.40
CA THR A 114 44.90 2.30 2.43
C THR A 114 44.70 3.21 3.63
N TYR A 115 45.32 2.88 4.77
CA TYR A 115 45.35 3.75 5.94
C TYR A 115 45.78 5.19 5.60
N GLU A 116 46.68 5.32 4.62
CA GLU A 116 47.21 6.61 4.20
C GLU A 116 46.29 7.38 3.24
N THR A 117 45.43 6.70 2.50
CA THR A 117 44.62 7.32 1.42
C THR A 117 43.17 7.58 1.82
N GLN A 118 42.81 7.32 3.08
CA GLN A 118 41.45 7.56 3.58
C GLN A 118 41.07 9.06 3.53
N PRO A 119 39.83 9.40 3.12
CA PRO A 119 39.46 10.77 2.73
C PRO A 119 39.44 11.77 3.89
N TYR A 120 39.21 11.30 5.12
CA TYR A 120 39.02 12.16 6.28
C TYR A 120 40.17 12.10 7.28
N LEU A 121 41.32 11.51 6.95
CA LEU A 121 42.53 11.55 7.79
C LEU A 121 43.69 12.24 7.04
N PRO A 122 43.80 13.58 7.12
CA PRO A 122 44.81 14.32 6.36
C PRO A 122 46.25 13.92 6.71
N ASP A 123 47.12 13.87 5.71
CA ASP A 123 48.54 13.49 5.84
C ASP A 123 49.27 14.24 6.97
N ALA A 124 48.97 15.53 7.15
CA ALA A 124 49.65 16.41 8.10
C ALA A 124 49.44 16.01 9.57
N VAL A 125 48.38 15.27 9.87
CA VAL A 125 47.97 14.89 11.24
C VAL A 125 47.81 13.39 11.42
N ARG A 126 48.05 12.61 10.36
CA ARG A 126 47.99 11.14 10.41
C ARG A 126 49.05 10.59 11.36
N PRO A 127 48.67 9.82 12.40
CA PRO A 127 49.63 9.11 13.23
C PRO A 127 50.44 8.09 12.41
N PRO A 128 51.75 7.90 12.69
CA PRO A 128 52.51 6.83 12.07
C PRO A 128 51.97 5.47 12.54
N LEU A 129 51.92 4.50 11.63
CA LEU A 129 51.55 3.13 12.00
C LEU A 129 52.60 2.53 12.95
N PRO A 130 52.18 1.80 14.01
CA PRO A 130 53.09 1.06 14.88
C PRO A 130 53.98 0.10 14.10
N THR A 131 55.25 -0.02 14.52
CA THR A 131 56.25 -0.88 13.85
C THR A 131 56.44 -2.24 14.51
N ALA A 132 55.83 -2.47 15.68
CA ALA A 132 55.85 -3.73 16.42
C ALA A 132 54.66 -3.76 17.41
N GLY A 133 54.34 -4.93 17.95
CA GLY A 133 53.25 -5.10 18.93
C GLY A 133 51.93 -5.51 18.30
N ARG A 134 50.89 -5.62 19.13
CA ARG A 134 49.54 -5.98 18.72
C ARG A 134 48.60 -4.82 19.03
N HIS A 135 47.90 -4.31 18.03
CA HIS A 135 47.13 -3.07 18.16
C HIS A 135 45.66 -3.25 17.79
N LEU A 136 44.77 -2.58 18.52
CA LEU A 136 43.38 -2.46 18.13
C LEU A 136 43.26 -1.46 16.98
N VAL A 137 42.65 -1.89 15.88
CA VAL A 137 42.25 -1.02 14.77
C VAL A 137 40.74 -0.82 14.85
N TYR A 138 40.32 0.42 14.84
CA TYR A 138 38.93 0.81 15.05
C TYR A 138 38.48 1.87 14.05
N LEU A 139 37.17 1.96 13.86
CA LEU A 139 36.50 2.98 13.09
C LEU A 139 35.99 4.05 14.05
N ASP A 140 36.32 5.30 13.78
CA ASP A 140 35.77 6.51 14.41
C ASP A 140 34.82 7.17 13.41
N VAL A 141 33.53 7.28 13.75
CA VAL A 141 32.47 7.81 12.88
C VAL A 141 31.78 8.96 13.60
N TRP A 142 31.56 10.07 12.91
CA TRP A 142 30.84 11.21 13.48
C TRP A 142 30.18 12.02 12.37
N GLU A 143 29.27 12.90 12.76
CA GLU A 143 28.68 13.89 11.86
C GLU A 143 29.32 15.25 12.05
N ARG A 144 29.61 15.91 10.93
CA ARG A 144 30.01 17.32 10.90
C ARG A 144 29.07 18.12 10.01
N GLU A 145 28.88 19.38 10.36
CA GLU A 145 28.17 20.31 9.51
C GLU A 145 29.13 20.91 8.48
N LEU A 146 28.67 20.94 7.24
CA LEU A 146 29.27 21.62 6.12
C LEU A 146 28.46 22.86 5.79
N THR A 147 29.17 23.98 5.70
CA THR A 147 28.66 25.21 5.15
C THR A 147 29.41 25.54 3.85
N TRP A 148 29.06 26.65 3.22
CA TRP A 148 29.82 27.21 2.10
C TRP A 148 31.30 27.44 2.42
N LEU A 149 31.64 27.58 3.71
CA LEU A 149 33.03 27.73 4.14
C LEU A 149 33.83 26.47 3.89
N GLU A 150 33.24 25.29 3.98
CA GLU A 150 33.89 24.02 3.68
C GLU A 150 33.65 23.59 2.23
N ARG A 151 32.46 23.87 1.68
CA ARG A 151 32.02 23.46 0.35
C ARG A 151 31.44 24.67 -0.40
N PRO A 152 32.26 25.48 -1.08
CA PRO A 152 31.81 26.69 -1.78
C PRO A 152 30.67 26.45 -2.77
N GLU A 153 30.58 25.24 -3.31
CA GLU A 153 29.51 24.80 -4.22
C GLU A 153 28.12 24.67 -3.55
N LEU A 154 28.01 24.76 -2.22
CA LEU A 154 26.72 24.84 -1.53
C LEU A 154 26.04 26.20 -1.74
N VAL A 155 26.76 27.21 -2.23
CA VAL A 155 26.18 28.46 -2.71
C VAL A 155 25.50 28.20 -4.04
N GLU A 156 24.17 28.33 -4.07
CA GLU A 156 23.39 28.18 -5.29
C GLU A 156 23.72 29.30 -6.27
N ILE A 157 24.20 28.93 -7.47
CA ILE A 157 24.66 29.86 -8.52
C ILE A 157 23.56 30.85 -8.90
N ALA A 158 22.29 30.41 -8.90
CA ALA A 158 21.15 31.23 -9.29
C ALA A 158 20.84 32.38 -8.29
N VAL A 159 21.12 32.20 -6.99
CA VAL A 159 20.79 33.19 -5.95
C VAL A 159 22.02 33.79 -5.26
N GLY A 160 23.21 33.20 -5.45
CA GLY A 160 24.48 33.70 -4.92
C GLY A 160 24.61 33.66 -3.40
N VAL A 161 23.75 32.90 -2.71
CA VAL A 161 23.76 32.71 -1.26
C VAL A 161 23.60 31.23 -0.90
N GLU A 162 24.20 30.83 0.21
CA GLU A 162 23.89 29.53 0.84
C GLU A 162 22.49 29.60 1.45
N THR A 163 21.63 28.62 1.13
CA THR A 163 20.27 28.53 1.66
C THR A 163 20.10 27.47 2.74
N SER A 164 21.06 26.55 2.87
CA SER A 164 21.03 25.45 3.84
C SER A 164 22.43 24.84 4.02
N SER A 165 22.77 24.45 5.25
CA SER A 165 23.95 23.63 5.52
C SER A 165 23.69 22.15 5.20
N ARG A 166 24.74 21.32 5.26
CA ARG A 166 24.64 19.86 5.13
C ARG A 166 25.24 19.19 6.35
N LEU A 167 24.66 18.10 6.81
CA LEU A 167 25.35 17.17 7.70
C LEU A 167 26.07 16.14 6.84
N GLN A 168 27.36 15.93 7.11
CA GLN A 168 28.20 14.92 6.48
C GLN A 168 28.68 13.94 7.54
N THR A 169 28.44 12.65 7.31
CA THR A 169 29.10 11.59 8.07
C THR A 169 30.55 11.47 7.62
N ALA A 170 31.47 11.74 8.54
CA ALA A 170 32.89 11.52 8.38
C ALA A 170 33.30 10.25 9.13
N TRP A 171 34.33 9.60 8.66
CA TRP A 171 34.86 8.39 9.29
C TRP A 171 36.38 8.32 9.16
N GLN A 172 37.03 7.72 10.15
CA GLN A 172 38.46 7.46 10.11
C GLN A 172 38.75 6.06 10.66
N VAL A 173 39.58 5.32 9.94
CA VAL A 173 40.22 4.12 10.50
C VAL A 173 41.44 4.58 11.28
N ARG A 174 41.48 4.26 12.58
CA ARG A 174 42.55 4.60 13.51
C ARG A 174 43.15 3.34 14.14
N VAL A 175 44.41 3.46 14.55
CA VAL A 175 45.15 2.41 15.26
C VAL A 175 45.44 2.93 16.66
N LEU A 176 45.12 2.13 17.67
CA LEU A 176 45.40 2.48 19.06
C LEU A 176 46.89 2.30 19.36
N ASP A 177 47.57 3.37 19.79
CA ASP A 177 49.02 3.36 20.05
C ASP A 177 49.43 2.37 21.17
N THR A 178 48.55 2.14 22.13
CA THR A 178 48.77 1.19 23.24
C THR A 178 48.84 -0.23 22.71
N ASP A 179 49.89 -0.98 23.08
CA ASP A 179 49.97 -2.41 22.79
C ASP A 179 48.86 -3.16 23.56
N ALA A 180 48.00 -3.83 22.81
CA ALA A 180 46.89 -4.62 23.33
C ALA A 180 47.39 -5.87 24.06
N GLY A 181 48.62 -6.33 23.81
CA GLY A 181 49.20 -7.51 24.44
C GLY A 181 48.72 -8.84 23.86
N ALA A 182 49.42 -9.93 24.21
CA ALA A 182 49.25 -11.24 23.57
C ALA A 182 47.88 -11.89 23.82
N ASN A 183 47.25 -11.64 24.98
CA ASN A 183 46.01 -12.30 25.40
C ASN A 183 44.73 -11.60 24.92
N THR A 184 44.85 -10.45 24.23
CA THR A 184 43.71 -9.65 23.82
C THR A 184 43.10 -10.20 22.54
N SER A 185 41.77 -10.25 22.45
CA SER A 185 41.04 -10.76 21.29
C SER A 185 39.82 -9.89 21.00
N CYS A 186 39.13 -10.13 19.88
CA CYS A 186 37.89 -9.41 19.58
C CYS A 186 36.82 -9.62 20.67
N ALA A 187 36.89 -10.72 21.42
CA ALA A 187 36.00 -11.05 22.53
C ALA A 187 36.37 -10.37 23.87
N THR A 188 37.48 -9.65 23.95
CA THR A 188 37.88 -8.93 25.16
C THR A 188 36.88 -7.79 25.44
N PRO A 189 36.26 -7.71 26.64
CA PRO A 189 35.35 -6.62 27.01
C PRO A 189 35.97 -5.23 26.83
N ASP A 190 35.15 -4.20 26.58
CA ASP A 190 35.62 -2.82 26.37
C ASP A 190 36.42 -2.27 27.56
N GLU A 191 36.01 -2.60 28.79
CA GLU A 191 36.65 -2.17 30.03
C GLU A 191 38.05 -2.77 30.25
N ASP A 192 38.28 -3.96 29.69
CA ASP A 192 39.55 -4.69 29.83
C ASP A 192 40.52 -4.41 28.67
N MET A 193 40.07 -3.72 27.61
CA MET A 193 40.88 -3.40 26.45
C MET A 193 41.81 -2.20 26.75
N PRO A 194 43.15 -2.38 26.78
CA PRO A 194 44.08 -1.33 27.20
C PRO A 194 43.95 -0.05 26.38
N GLY A 195 43.68 1.08 27.03
CA GLY A 195 43.54 2.40 26.40
C GLY A 195 42.22 2.65 25.68
N TRP A 196 41.38 1.63 25.46
CA TRP A 196 40.15 1.76 24.67
C TRP A 196 39.05 2.54 25.40
N SER A 197 38.85 2.24 26.69
CA SER A 197 37.86 2.93 27.54
C SER A 197 38.04 4.45 27.57
N THR A 198 39.27 4.93 27.43
CA THR A 198 39.58 6.38 27.35
C THR A 198 39.15 6.99 26.01
N VAL A 199 39.28 6.25 24.91
CA VAL A 199 38.87 6.70 23.57
C VAL A 199 37.35 6.84 23.51
N ILE A 200 36.62 5.79 23.93
CA ILE A 200 35.16 5.73 23.79
C ILE A 200 34.36 6.45 24.88
N ALA A 201 35.02 6.99 25.92
CA ALA A 201 34.32 7.68 27.01
C ALA A 201 33.52 8.88 26.49
N PRO A 202 32.20 8.99 26.67
CA PRO A 202 31.46 10.16 26.19
C PRO A 202 31.90 11.45 26.90
N SER A 203 31.58 12.61 26.31
CA SER A 203 31.65 13.87 27.05
C SER A 203 30.68 13.83 28.22
N THR A 204 31.11 14.37 29.35
CA THR A 204 30.30 14.46 30.57
C THR A 204 30.00 15.90 30.98
N GLY A 205 30.46 16.88 30.17
CA GLY A 205 30.14 18.29 30.39
C GLY A 205 28.65 18.56 30.19
N VAL A 206 28.10 19.46 31.01
CA VAL A 206 26.71 19.92 30.89
C VAL A 206 26.62 21.43 31.05
N LEU A 207 25.65 22.05 30.39
CA LEU A 207 25.43 23.49 30.43
C LEU A 207 24.06 23.83 31.02
N THR A 208 24.03 24.86 31.87
CA THR A 208 22.81 25.54 32.29
C THR A 208 22.86 27.00 31.84
N THR A 209 21.77 27.47 31.24
CA THR A 209 21.62 28.87 30.76
C THR A 209 20.60 29.61 31.61
N GLY A 210 20.69 30.94 31.60
CA GLY A 210 19.72 31.79 32.28
C GLY A 210 19.95 33.26 32.01
N THR A 211 19.32 34.11 32.79
CA THR A 211 19.45 35.56 32.70
C THR A 211 19.97 36.17 33.99
N PHE A 212 20.57 37.35 33.88
CA PHE A 212 21.05 38.16 34.99
C PHE A 212 20.43 39.56 34.94
N ASP A 213 19.67 39.89 35.97
CA ASP A 213 19.07 41.21 36.14
C ASP A 213 20.10 42.17 36.72
N ALA A 214 20.43 43.23 35.97
CA ALA A 214 21.20 44.35 36.52
C ALA A 214 20.28 45.22 37.40
N ALA A 215 20.84 45.77 38.49
CA ALA A 215 20.11 46.69 39.36
C ALA A 215 19.54 47.88 38.58
N PRO A 216 18.32 48.36 38.90
CA PRO A 216 17.67 49.44 38.16
C PRO A 216 18.53 50.72 38.15
N VAL A 217 18.62 51.34 36.97
CA VAL A 217 19.31 52.62 36.78
C VAL A 217 18.42 53.75 37.30
N THR A 218 19.02 54.83 37.82
CA THR A 218 18.32 55.94 38.48
C THR A 218 17.79 57.01 37.53
N ASP A 219 17.95 56.86 36.21
CA ASP A 219 17.48 57.80 35.19
C ASP A 219 16.03 57.46 34.74
N PRO A 220 15.04 58.35 34.97
CA PRO A 220 13.65 58.12 34.57
C PRO A 220 13.40 58.16 33.04
N CYS A 221 14.41 58.48 32.22
CA CYS A 221 14.34 58.37 30.75
C CYS A 221 14.94 57.06 30.21
N GLU A 222 15.59 56.25 31.06
CA GLU A 222 15.95 54.87 30.75
C GLU A 222 14.79 53.96 31.18
N LEU A 223 14.23 53.19 30.24
CA LEU A 223 13.24 52.17 30.58
C LEU A 223 13.84 51.25 31.66
N PRO A 224 13.19 51.09 32.83
CA PRO A 224 13.70 50.20 33.86
C PRO A 224 13.89 48.81 33.23
N PRO A 225 15.00 48.11 33.52
CA PRO A 225 15.21 46.78 32.97
C PRO A 225 14.07 45.87 33.43
N THR A 226 13.11 45.61 32.55
CA THR A 226 12.21 44.46 32.69
C THR A 226 13.12 43.26 32.51
N GLY A 227 13.37 42.54 33.61
CA GLY A 227 14.45 41.57 33.75
C GLY A 227 14.58 40.57 32.59
N GLY A 228 15.80 40.09 32.37
CA GLY A 228 16.11 39.12 31.32
C GLY A 228 17.14 39.57 30.27
N PHE A 229 16.95 39.09 29.04
CA PHE A 229 17.75 39.40 27.86
C PHE A 229 17.49 40.83 27.35
N ARG A 230 18.55 41.58 27.08
CA ARG A 230 18.52 43.02 26.74
C ARG A 230 18.95 43.34 25.30
N GLY A 231 19.20 42.31 24.48
CA GLY A 231 19.59 42.50 23.10
C GLY A 231 18.44 43.03 22.25
N LEU A 232 18.76 43.88 21.28
CA LEU A 232 17.77 44.54 20.40
C LEU A 232 17.20 43.61 19.31
N GLU A 233 17.83 42.45 19.11
CA GLU A 233 17.48 41.48 18.07
C GLU A 233 17.34 40.07 18.66
N ASN A 234 16.56 39.23 17.98
CA ASN A 234 16.53 37.81 18.31
C ASN A 234 17.87 37.17 17.93
N GLN A 235 18.44 36.39 18.84
CA GLN A 235 19.77 35.78 18.66
C GLN A 235 19.71 34.26 18.88
N LEU A 236 20.69 33.56 18.31
CA LEU A 236 20.94 32.14 18.57
C LEU A 236 22.36 32.01 19.14
N TYR A 237 22.45 32.04 20.46
CA TYR A 237 23.74 31.92 21.15
C TYR A 237 24.31 30.53 20.94
N ARG A 238 25.61 30.45 20.63
CA ARG A 238 26.42 29.24 20.65
C ARG A 238 27.49 29.35 21.72
N ILE A 239 27.60 28.33 22.55
CA ILE A 239 28.70 28.13 23.51
C ILE A 239 29.47 26.91 23.04
N GLU A 240 30.77 27.03 22.83
CA GLU A 240 31.61 25.93 22.36
C GLU A 240 32.88 25.81 23.22
N ILE A 241 33.20 24.58 23.61
CA ILE A 241 34.43 24.23 24.31
C ILE A 241 35.58 24.27 23.33
N HIS A 242 36.61 25.06 23.64
CA HIS A 242 37.80 25.19 22.83
C HIS A 242 38.87 24.19 23.27
N ASP A 243 39.28 24.27 24.54
CA ASP A 243 40.19 23.29 25.16
C ASP A 243 39.41 22.33 26.06
N PRO A 244 39.72 21.02 26.05
CA PRO A 244 39.02 20.02 26.86
C PRO A 244 39.44 20.08 28.34
N GLY A 245 38.63 19.46 29.20
CA GLY A 245 38.95 19.24 30.60
C GLY A 245 37.76 19.36 31.55
N GLN A 246 38.04 19.27 32.85
CA GLN A 246 37.04 19.46 33.90
C GLN A 246 36.70 20.95 34.10
N PRO A 247 35.45 21.30 34.46
CA PRO A 247 35.11 22.62 34.96
C PRO A 247 36.02 23.04 36.13
N GLY A 248 36.61 24.23 36.06
CA GLY A 248 37.64 24.70 37.01
C GLY A 248 39.06 24.20 36.73
N GLY A 249 39.22 23.21 35.85
CA GLY A 249 40.48 22.61 35.41
C GLY A 249 41.10 23.34 34.21
N THR A 250 41.36 22.61 33.11
CA THR A 250 41.97 23.11 31.87
C THR A 250 40.97 23.55 30.82
N ALA A 251 39.67 23.26 31.00
CA ALA A 251 38.67 23.54 29.99
C ALA A 251 38.51 25.04 29.71
N THR A 252 38.40 25.39 28.44
CA THR A 252 38.11 26.75 27.98
C THR A 252 36.94 26.73 27.01
N PHE A 253 36.25 27.86 26.87
CA PHE A 253 35.12 28.01 25.97
C PHE A 253 35.15 29.35 25.24
N LYS A 254 34.40 29.39 24.16
CA LYS A 254 34.15 30.53 23.27
C LYS A 254 32.66 30.61 23.00
N TRP A 255 32.17 31.79 22.63
CA TRP A 255 30.75 32.00 22.38
C TRP A 255 30.50 32.99 21.24
N SER A 256 29.36 32.80 20.58
CA SER A 256 28.88 33.70 19.53
C SER A 256 27.38 33.93 19.69
N ARG A 257 26.92 35.13 19.34
CA ARG A 257 25.49 35.50 19.34
C ARG A 257 24.76 35.01 18.08
N GLU A 258 25.49 34.79 16.98
CA GLU A 258 24.96 34.33 15.68
C GLU A 258 25.34 32.88 15.36
N ASN A 259 25.35 31.99 16.35
CA ASN A 259 25.75 30.59 16.22
C ASN A 259 27.12 30.36 15.55
N ALA A 260 28.03 31.34 15.63
CA ALA A 260 29.32 31.35 14.94
C ALA A 260 29.21 31.22 13.41
N SER A 261 28.17 31.83 12.82
CA SER A 261 27.90 31.81 11.38
C SER A 261 28.65 32.83 10.54
N VAL A 262 29.19 33.87 11.17
CA VAL A 262 30.04 34.84 10.49
C VAL A 262 31.40 34.21 10.24
N GLY A 263 31.64 33.83 8.99
CA GLY A 263 32.89 33.21 8.55
C GLY A 263 33.30 33.65 7.16
N SER A 264 34.55 33.38 6.79
CA SER A 264 35.04 33.53 5.43
C SER A 264 36.18 32.58 5.14
N ARG A 265 36.24 32.12 3.89
CA ARG A 265 37.34 31.33 3.37
C ARG A 265 38.58 32.21 3.19
N VAL A 266 39.75 31.62 3.34
CA VAL A 266 41.01 32.30 3.06
C VAL A 266 41.30 32.18 1.56
N ALA A 267 41.31 33.33 0.86
CA ALA A 267 41.66 33.42 -0.56
C ALA A 267 43.16 33.22 -0.78
N SER A 268 43.99 33.81 0.08
CA SER A 268 45.45 33.71 0.01
C SER A 268 46.10 33.93 1.36
N MET A 269 47.13 33.15 1.68
CA MET A 269 48.02 33.45 2.82
C MET A 269 49.11 34.41 2.35
N ILE A 270 49.12 35.64 2.86
CA ILE A 270 50.07 36.68 2.46
C ILE A 270 51.37 36.57 3.25
N SER A 271 51.27 36.18 4.52
CA SER A 271 52.41 35.85 5.39
C SER A 271 51.95 34.91 6.52
N ALA A 272 52.84 34.53 7.43
CA ALA A 272 52.48 33.74 8.62
C ALA A 272 51.53 34.46 9.60
N THR A 273 51.31 35.76 9.41
CA THR A 273 50.52 36.66 10.27
C THR A 273 49.47 37.46 9.50
N GLU A 274 49.28 37.21 8.21
CA GLU A 274 48.35 37.97 7.37
C GLU A 274 47.67 37.07 6.34
N LEU A 275 46.34 37.15 6.27
CA LEU A 275 45.48 36.38 5.38
C LEU A 275 44.60 37.31 4.55
N GLU A 276 44.49 37.05 3.25
CA GLU A 276 43.46 37.63 2.40
C GLU A 276 42.24 36.72 2.41
N LEU A 277 41.06 37.28 2.69
CA LEU A 277 39.79 36.56 2.77
C LEU A 277 38.98 36.72 1.47
N ASP A 278 38.14 35.73 1.16
CA ASP A 278 37.21 35.83 0.02
C ASP A 278 36.21 36.96 0.21
N SER A 279 35.71 37.12 1.45
CA SER A 279 34.89 38.25 1.88
C SER A 279 35.28 38.71 3.28
N LEU A 280 35.02 39.99 3.61
CA LEU A 280 35.07 40.51 4.97
C LEU A 280 33.72 40.39 5.68
N GLY A 281 32.65 40.02 4.99
CA GLY A 281 31.30 39.95 5.55
C GLY A 281 30.22 40.14 4.50
N ARG A 282 28.97 39.88 4.86
CA ARG A 282 27.82 40.03 3.95
C ARG A 282 27.31 41.46 3.91
N ASP A 283 27.32 42.14 5.05
CA ASP A 283 26.82 43.49 5.27
C ASP A 283 27.60 44.18 6.41
N ASP A 284 27.19 45.38 6.80
CA ASP A 284 27.87 46.18 7.82
C ASP A 284 27.77 45.60 9.25
N VAL A 285 26.87 44.64 9.50
CA VAL A 285 26.64 44.00 10.80
C VAL A 285 27.35 42.64 10.87
N LEU A 286 27.14 41.80 9.86
CA LEU A 286 27.70 40.45 9.74
C LEU A 286 29.04 40.46 8.99
N ARG A 287 30.03 41.11 9.60
CA ARG A 287 31.40 41.27 9.05
C ARG A 287 32.50 41.16 10.09
N PHE A 288 33.71 40.92 9.61
CA PHE A 288 34.95 41.04 10.37
C PHE A 288 35.31 42.51 10.57
N ASN A 289 35.59 42.86 11.82
CA ASN A 289 36.06 44.18 12.23
C ASN A 289 37.42 44.08 12.94
N THR A 290 38.16 45.19 12.91
CA THR A 290 39.38 45.30 13.71
C THR A 290 39.05 45.18 15.19
N GLY A 291 39.77 44.29 15.88
CA GLY A 291 39.57 43.99 17.29
C GLY A 291 38.74 42.73 17.55
N ASP A 292 38.10 42.16 16.53
CA ASP A 292 37.35 40.91 16.66
C ASP A 292 38.29 39.73 16.93
N TRP A 293 37.77 38.75 17.69
CA TRP A 293 38.40 37.45 17.85
C TRP A 293 37.87 36.52 16.77
N VAL A 294 38.80 35.90 16.04
CA VAL A 294 38.48 34.90 15.03
C VAL A 294 39.21 33.61 15.30
N GLU A 295 38.55 32.50 15.00
CA GLU A 295 39.15 31.18 14.94
C GLU A 295 39.59 30.90 13.51
N ILE A 296 40.87 30.64 13.34
CA ILE A 296 41.45 30.21 12.07
C ILE A 296 41.56 28.68 12.12
N ILE A 297 40.83 28.00 11.25
CA ILE A 297 40.70 26.54 11.26
C ILE A 297 40.92 25.96 9.87
N ASP A 298 41.51 24.77 9.82
CA ASP A 298 41.73 23.97 8.62
C ASP A 298 41.24 22.54 8.84
N ASP A 299 41.11 21.79 7.75
CA ASP A 299 40.67 20.38 7.78
C ASP A 299 41.58 19.51 8.68
N PRO A 300 42.94 19.59 8.61
CA PRO A 300 43.79 18.82 9.52
C PRO A 300 43.46 19.00 11.00
N ARG A 301 43.18 20.21 11.48
CA ARG A 301 42.79 20.44 12.87
C ARG A 301 41.40 19.93 13.19
N GLU A 302 40.43 20.21 12.33
CA GLU A 302 39.06 19.74 12.49
C GLU A 302 39.00 18.21 12.59
N PHE A 303 39.64 17.51 11.63
CA PHE A 303 39.72 16.05 11.60
C PHE A 303 40.57 15.45 12.73
N SER A 304 41.40 16.26 13.38
CA SER A 304 42.14 15.89 14.60
C SER A 304 41.40 16.20 15.90
N GLN A 305 40.16 16.71 15.81
CA GLN A 305 39.36 17.13 16.97
C GLN A 305 40.07 18.20 17.81
N LYS A 306 40.83 19.08 17.15
CA LYS A 306 41.51 20.22 17.79
C LYS A 306 40.80 21.52 17.44
N GLY A 307 40.71 22.42 18.42
CA GLY A 307 40.30 23.79 18.18
C GLY A 307 41.18 24.48 17.13
N GLY A 308 40.58 25.44 16.41
CA GLY A 308 41.34 26.32 15.55
C GLY A 308 42.26 27.25 16.35
N GLU A 309 43.01 28.07 15.65
CA GLU A 309 43.87 29.07 16.27
C GLU A 309 43.09 30.36 16.49
N MET A 310 42.84 30.70 17.76
CA MET A 310 42.20 31.97 18.12
C MET A 310 43.16 33.13 17.90
N ARG A 311 42.73 34.14 17.15
CA ARG A 311 43.52 35.33 16.83
C ARG A 311 42.65 36.57 16.88
N ARG A 312 43.20 37.63 17.47
CA ARG A 312 42.60 38.97 17.40
C ARG A 312 43.08 39.65 16.12
N ILE A 313 42.15 40.12 15.30
CA ILE A 313 42.46 40.60 13.95
C ILE A 313 42.50 42.12 13.83
N THR A 314 43.28 42.61 12.88
CA THR A 314 43.21 43.96 12.33
C THR A 314 42.85 43.86 10.85
N VAL A 315 41.75 44.51 10.46
CA VAL A 315 41.17 44.43 9.11
C VAL A 315 41.72 45.57 8.24
N THR A 316 42.19 45.21 7.05
CA THR A 316 42.54 46.14 5.97
C THR A 316 41.52 45.98 4.85
N GLU A 317 40.54 46.89 4.80
CA GLU A 317 39.37 46.78 3.93
C GLU A 317 39.72 46.78 2.45
N ALA A 318 40.60 47.68 2.01
CA ALA A 318 40.97 47.86 0.61
C ALA A 318 41.49 46.59 -0.08
N THR A 319 42.03 45.66 0.71
CA THR A 319 42.60 44.40 0.22
C THR A 319 41.88 43.16 0.76
N ARG A 320 40.79 43.31 1.53
CA ARG A 320 40.13 42.21 2.28
C ARG A 320 41.10 41.38 3.12
N ARG A 321 42.09 42.03 3.72
CA ARG A 321 43.12 41.34 4.51
C ARG A 321 42.87 41.46 6.00
N ILE A 322 43.17 40.39 6.71
CA ILE A 322 43.25 40.38 8.17
C ILE A 322 44.70 40.13 8.57
N SER A 323 45.17 40.88 9.56
CA SER A 323 46.48 40.68 10.18
C SER A 323 46.32 40.36 11.67
N PHE A 324 47.20 39.53 12.20
CA PHE A 324 47.14 39.07 13.59
C PHE A 324 48.52 38.68 14.13
N THR A 325 48.61 38.56 15.45
CA THR A 325 49.81 38.11 16.17
C THR A 325 49.37 37.23 17.35
N PRO A 326 50.11 36.15 17.68
CA PRO A 326 51.32 35.64 17.01
C PRO A 326 51.02 34.92 15.68
N ALA A 327 52.08 34.53 14.96
CA ALA A 327 51.97 33.74 13.73
C ALA A 327 51.18 32.44 13.93
N LEU A 328 50.59 31.92 12.85
CA LEU A 328 49.99 30.58 12.89
C LEU A 328 51.07 29.50 13.08
N PRO A 329 50.75 28.37 13.74
CA PRO A 329 51.68 27.27 13.91
C PRO A 329 52.13 26.68 12.57
N GLY A 330 53.35 26.13 12.52
CA GLY A 330 53.98 25.66 11.28
C GLY A 330 53.14 24.66 10.47
N LEU A 331 52.33 23.82 11.12
CA LEU A 331 51.45 22.86 10.44
C LEU A 331 50.31 23.52 9.64
N MET A 332 50.01 24.80 9.91
CA MET A 332 49.00 25.58 9.18
C MET A 332 49.63 26.48 8.11
N LEU A 333 50.95 26.46 7.96
CA LEU A 333 51.67 27.34 7.05
C LEU A 333 52.14 26.59 5.79
N PRO A 334 52.02 27.20 4.60
CA PRO A 334 52.62 26.67 3.38
C PRO A 334 54.16 26.79 3.42
N SER A 335 54.83 26.13 2.48
CA SER A 335 56.28 26.21 2.32
C SER A 335 56.80 27.59 1.88
N GLY A 336 55.93 28.50 1.44
CA GLY A 336 56.26 29.87 1.04
C GLY A 336 55.03 30.78 0.90
N PHE A 337 55.25 32.09 0.85
CA PHE A 337 54.22 33.13 0.78
C PHE A 337 54.48 34.12 -0.38
N PRO A 338 53.44 34.73 -0.98
CA PRO A 338 52.02 34.44 -0.77
C PRO A 338 51.61 33.09 -1.39
N ASN A 339 50.56 32.48 -0.88
CA ASN A 339 50.06 31.19 -1.39
C ASN A 339 48.52 31.18 -1.44
N SER A 340 47.96 30.95 -2.64
CA SER A 340 46.51 30.85 -2.88
C SER A 340 45.99 29.42 -3.02
N ASP A 341 46.88 28.43 -3.11
CA ASP A 341 46.51 27.04 -3.33
C ASP A 341 46.39 26.29 -2.01
N TRP A 342 47.28 26.56 -1.06
CA TRP A 342 47.30 25.96 0.26
C TRP A 342 45.98 26.14 1.01
N PRO A 343 45.41 27.37 1.13
CA PRO A 343 44.09 27.53 1.73
C PRO A 343 42.98 26.69 1.10
N LYS A 344 43.03 26.46 -0.21
CA LYS A 344 42.04 25.64 -0.92
C LYS A 344 42.24 24.16 -0.64
N GLN A 345 43.49 23.70 -0.57
CA GLN A 345 43.85 22.31 -0.30
C GLN A 345 43.56 21.88 1.14
N THR A 346 43.78 22.77 2.12
CA THR A 346 43.56 22.49 3.54
C THR A 346 42.21 23.00 4.04
N ASN A 347 41.41 23.60 3.16
CA ASN A 347 40.12 24.19 3.49
C ASN A 347 40.23 25.22 4.64
N LEU A 348 41.25 26.08 4.55
CA LEU A 348 41.57 27.09 5.54
C LEU A 348 40.50 28.19 5.54
N ARG A 349 39.93 28.45 6.71
CA ARG A 349 38.83 29.37 6.90
C ARG A 349 38.92 30.08 8.25
N VAL A 350 38.18 31.18 8.34
CA VAL A 350 38.16 32.06 9.49
C VAL A 350 36.72 32.19 9.96
N ARG A 351 36.49 32.07 11.26
CA ARG A 351 35.17 32.19 11.89
C ARG A 351 35.22 33.21 13.02
N ARG A 352 34.28 34.14 13.05
CA ARG A 352 34.18 35.19 14.08
C ARG A 352 33.55 34.61 15.34
N TRP A 353 34.04 35.06 16.49
CA TRP A 353 33.48 34.80 17.81
C TRP A 353 33.27 36.13 18.55
N ASP A 354 32.15 36.25 19.27
CA ASP A 354 31.67 37.54 19.81
C ASP A 354 32.31 37.95 21.14
N GLN A 355 33.03 37.02 21.77
CA GLN A 355 33.74 37.26 23.01
C GLN A 355 34.78 38.39 22.87
N LYS A 356 34.70 39.39 23.75
CA LYS A 356 35.69 40.49 23.84
C LYS A 356 35.61 41.19 25.19
N GLY A 357 36.67 41.94 25.52
CA GLY A 357 36.73 42.74 26.74
C GLY A 357 36.66 41.92 28.04
N LYS A 358 36.14 42.55 29.09
CA LYS A 358 36.12 42.00 30.45
C LYS A 358 35.09 40.89 30.61
N VAL A 359 35.50 39.79 31.22
CA VAL A 359 34.64 38.64 31.54
C VAL A 359 34.29 38.67 33.03
N PHE A 360 33.01 38.45 33.35
CA PHE A 360 32.50 38.50 34.72
C PHE A 360 31.86 37.17 35.14
N ARG A 361 31.85 36.90 36.45
CA ARG A 361 31.03 35.86 37.07
C ARG A 361 30.15 36.47 38.17
N THR A 362 29.12 35.77 38.63
CA THR A 362 28.45 36.11 39.89
C THR A 362 29.21 35.51 41.07
N ASP A 363 29.38 36.27 42.14
CA ASP A 363 29.75 35.70 43.44
C ASP A 363 28.54 35.06 44.16
N ALA A 364 28.74 34.52 45.36
CA ALA A 364 27.68 33.89 46.15
C ALA A 364 26.53 34.85 46.55
N SER A 365 26.73 36.17 46.41
CA SER A 365 25.71 37.19 46.67
C SER A 365 24.98 37.66 45.40
N GLY A 366 25.35 37.14 44.22
CA GLY A 366 24.82 37.56 42.93
C GLY A 366 25.50 38.81 42.36
N THR A 367 26.65 39.23 42.89
CA THR A 367 27.35 40.44 42.41
C THR A 367 28.34 40.09 41.29
N PRO A 368 28.42 40.87 40.18
CA PRO A 368 29.41 40.65 39.13
C PRO A 368 30.85 40.89 39.62
N VAL A 369 31.71 39.90 39.45
CA VAL A 369 33.15 39.93 39.75
C VAL A 369 33.93 39.64 38.47
N GLN A 370 34.87 40.52 38.11
CA GLN A 370 35.73 40.32 36.95
C GLN A 370 36.66 39.11 37.14
N ILE A 371 36.69 38.21 36.15
CA ILE A 371 37.53 37.00 36.14
C ILE A 371 38.58 36.97 35.03
N GLY A 372 38.48 37.88 34.07
CA GLY A 372 39.44 38.00 32.97
C GLY A 372 39.20 39.25 32.13
N ASP A 373 40.12 39.52 31.20
CA ASP A 373 39.97 40.53 30.16
C ASP A 373 40.56 39.97 28.86
N LEU A 374 39.70 39.74 27.88
CA LEU A 374 40.07 39.16 26.59
C LEU A 374 40.81 40.16 25.70
N ASP A 375 40.74 41.45 25.99
CA ASP A 375 41.42 42.48 25.22
C ASP A 375 42.82 42.82 25.77
N ALA A 376 43.18 42.26 26.91
CA ALA A 376 44.49 42.44 27.52
C ALA A 376 45.62 41.81 26.67
N ALA A 377 46.80 42.41 26.72
CA ALA A 377 47.98 41.88 26.04
C ALA A 377 48.34 40.47 26.55
N GLY A 378 48.50 39.51 25.64
CA GLY A 378 48.78 38.11 25.97
C GLY A 378 47.54 37.24 26.20
N SER A 379 46.33 37.79 26.06
CA SER A 379 45.09 37.01 26.01
C SER A 379 45.14 35.98 24.89
N THR A 380 44.64 34.77 25.17
CA THR A 380 44.45 33.69 24.19
C THR A 380 43.11 33.79 23.45
N GLY A 381 42.27 34.76 23.83
CA GLY A 381 40.96 34.96 23.23
C GLY A 381 39.90 33.96 23.65
N VAL A 382 40.20 33.00 24.52
CA VAL A 382 39.24 32.01 25.06
C VAL A 382 38.99 32.22 26.55
N ILE A 383 37.80 31.83 27.01
CA ILE A 383 37.37 32.02 28.41
C ILE A 383 37.57 30.72 29.18
N LYS A 384 38.19 30.76 30.36
CA LYS A 384 38.32 29.57 31.21
C LYS A 384 36.95 29.14 31.75
N VAL A 385 36.62 27.85 31.63
CA VAL A 385 35.42 27.27 32.25
C VAL A 385 35.61 27.28 33.78
N PRO A 386 34.76 27.99 34.55
CA PRO A 386 34.90 28.07 36.00
C PRO A 386 34.49 26.75 36.68
N ALA A 387 34.75 26.65 37.99
CA ALA A 387 34.30 25.50 38.77
C ALA A 387 32.77 25.41 38.81
N ALA A 388 32.25 24.18 38.95
CA ALA A 388 30.82 23.91 39.02
C ALA A 388 30.09 24.81 40.04
N GLY A 389 28.88 25.24 39.67
CA GLY A 389 28.08 26.19 40.47
C GLY A 389 28.49 27.67 40.32
N THR A 390 29.41 27.99 39.42
CA THR A 390 29.75 29.38 39.08
C THR A 390 29.05 29.85 37.81
N THR A 391 28.29 30.92 37.89
CA THR A 391 27.63 31.55 36.73
C THR A 391 28.52 32.60 36.09
N VAL A 392 28.79 32.46 34.79
CA VAL A 392 29.50 33.43 33.96
C VAL A 392 28.47 34.35 33.30
N LEU A 393 28.74 35.65 33.32
CA LEU A 393 27.95 36.64 32.59
C LEU A 393 28.56 36.84 31.21
N LEU A 394 27.72 36.66 30.19
CA LEU A 394 28.04 37.03 28.82
C LEU A 394 27.57 38.48 28.59
N GLU A 395 27.05 38.79 27.41
CA GLU A 395 26.46 40.08 27.09
C GLU A 395 24.95 40.13 27.36
N ASP A 396 24.38 41.33 27.34
CA ASP A 396 22.93 41.57 27.31
C ASP A 396 22.11 40.85 28.39
N GLY A 397 22.74 40.50 29.52
CA GLY A 397 22.08 39.76 30.61
C GLY A 397 22.04 38.25 30.41
N VAL A 398 22.63 37.69 29.36
CA VAL A 398 22.75 36.24 29.16
C VAL A 398 23.78 35.66 30.13
N THR A 399 23.45 34.52 30.73
CA THR A 399 24.36 33.80 31.62
C THR A 399 24.46 32.32 31.29
N VAL A 400 25.62 31.76 31.63
CA VAL A 400 25.92 30.34 31.48
C VAL A 400 26.64 29.81 32.71
N SER A 401 26.38 28.56 33.07
CA SER A 401 27.13 27.82 34.08
C SER A 401 27.43 26.41 33.57
N PHE A 402 28.60 25.91 33.91
CA PHE A 402 29.09 24.61 33.46
C PHE A 402 29.19 23.66 34.65
N ASP A 403 28.89 22.39 34.41
CA ASP A 403 29.12 21.30 35.35
C ASP A 403 29.57 20.03 34.59
N SER A 404 29.91 18.97 35.31
CA SER A 404 30.26 17.67 34.74
C SER A 404 29.54 16.55 35.49
N THR A 405 28.99 15.58 34.76
CA THR A 405 28.35 14.38 35.33
C THR A 405 29.35 13.24 35.57
N GLY A 406 30.61 13.39 35.14
CA GLY A 406 31.63 12.35 35.25
C GLY A 406 33.07 12.85 35.13
N ALA A 407 34.01 11.90 35.15
CA ALA A 407 35.45 12.17 35.23
C ALA A 407 36.08 12.60 33.88
N ALA A 408 35.40 12.40 32.75
CA ALA A 408 35.90 12.78 31.43
C ALA A 408 35.87 14.30 31.18
N GLY A 409 34.94 15.02 31.82
CA GLY A 409 34.77 16.46 31.68
C GLY A 409 34.20 16.85 30.32
N CYS A 410 34.50 18.07 29.89
CA CYS A 410 34.20 18.63 28.57
C CYS A 410 35.24 18.20 27.54
N ARG A 411 34.82 17.96 26.29
CA ARG A 411 35.67 17.68 25.13
C ARG A 411 35.76 18.90 24.22
N ALA A 412 36.86 19.01 23.48
CA ALA A 412 37.01 20.07 22.47
C ALA A 412 35.92 19.94 21.40
N GLY A 413 35.29 21.04 21.03
CA GLY A 413 34.18 21.06 20.07
C GLY A 413 32.82 20.66 20.66
N ASP A 414 32.72 20.33 21.95
CA ASP A 414 31.42 20.27 22.63
C ASP A 414 30.75 21.64 22.53
N TRP A 415 29.49 21.67 22.12
CA TRP A 415 28.78 22.93 21.99
C TRP A 415 27.30 22.82 22.38
N TRP A 416 26.73 23.97 22.72
CA TRP A 416 25.31 24.16 22.97
C TRP A 416 24.83 25.36 22.19
N ALA A 417 23.57 25.34 21.76
CA ALA A 417 22.91 26.52 21.24
C ALA A 417 21.55 26.72 21.91
N PHE A 418 21.18 27.97 22.11
CA PHE A 418 19.92 28.35 22.75
C PHE A 418 19.44 29.70 22.23
N ALA A 419 18.12 29.82 22.06
CA ALA A 419 17.50 31.04 21.55
C ALA A 419 17.43 32.13 22.63
N ALA A 420 17.68 33.38 22.25
CA ALA A 420 17.32 34.57 23.02
C ALA A 420 16.29 35.41 22.24
N ARG A 421 15.30 35.97 22.93
CA ARG A 421 14.16 36.66 22.32
C ARG A 421 13.96 38.03 22.93
N THR A 422 13.99 39.06 22.08
CA THR A 422 13.81 40.46 22.51
C THR A 422 12.37 40.75 22.92
N ALA A 423 11.40 40.12 22.27
CA ALA A 423 9.98 40.41 22.46
C ALA A 423 9.49 40.17 23.90
N ASP A 424 10.07 39.21 24.61
CA ASP A 424 9.72 38.84 25.98
C ASP A 424 10.93 38.82 26.93
N ALA A 425 12.08 39.36 26.50
CA ALA A 425 13.34 39.36 27.23
C ALA A 425 13.78 37.96 27.72
N SER A 426 13.40 36.88 27.01
CA SER A 426 13.69 35.51 27.45
C SER A 426 14.97 34.94 26.84
N VAL A 427 15.56 34.00 27.58
CA VAL A 427 16.59 33.08 27.09
C VAL A 427 16.03 31.67 27.27
N GLU A 428 16.19 30.83 26.25
CA GLU A 428 15.87 29.41 26.33
C GLU A 428 16.68 28.74 27.45
N LEU A 429 15.95 28.18 28.42
CA LEU A 429 16.52 27.55 29.60
C LEU A 429 17.01 26.15 29.26
N LEU A 430 18.32 25.98 29.30
CA LEU A 430 18.99 24.69 29.39
C LEU A 430 19.21 24.40 30.86
N ASP A 431 18.85 23.20 31.32
CA ASP A 431 19.14 22.73 32.68
C ASP A 431 20.00 21.48 32.58
N ARG A 432 21.28 21.61 32.99
CA ARG A 432 22.29 20.54 32.96
C ARG A 432 22.25 19.73 31.67
N THR A 433 22.07 20.40 30.55
CA THR A 433 21.84 19.75 29.25
C THR A 433 23.18 19.26 28.69
N PRO A 434 23.28 18.02 28.17
CA PRO A 434 24.48 17.53 27.51
C PRO A 434 24.77 18.33 26.23
N PRO A 435 26.03 18.36 25.75
CA PRO A 435 26.37 19.07 24.52
C PRO A 435 25.62 18.48 23.33
N ARG A 436 25.24 19.35 22.38
CA ARG A 436 24.83 18.97 21.02
C ARG A 436 26.04 18.68 20.11
N GLY A 437 27.21 18.52 20.73
CA GLY A 437 28.54 18.48 20.14
C GLY A 437 28.71 17.47 19.01
N ILE A 438 29.91 17.44 18.43
CA ILE A 438 30.26 16.35 17.53
C ILE A 438 30.38 15.07 18.37
N HIS A 439 29.39 14.18 18.21
CA HIS A 439 29.39 12.89 18.88
C HIS A 439 30.12 11.86 18.01
N HIS A 440 31.20 11.32 18.56
CA HIS A 440 31.97 10.27 17.94
C HIS A 440 31.46 8.90 18.38
N HIS A 441 31.29 8.03 17.40
CA HIS A 441 30.81 6.66 17.52
C HIS A 441 31.90 5.72 17.05
N TYR A 442 32.09 4.61 17.76
CA TYR A 442 33.27 3.79 17.59
C TYR A 442 32.93 2.32 17.35
N ALA A 443 33.56 1.70 16.37
CA ALA A 443 33.45 0.27 16.09
C ALA A 443 34.81 -0.40 16.01
N ARG A 444 34.95 -1.60 16.56
CA ARG A 444 36.20 -2.38 16.46
C ARG A 444 36.26 -3.05 15.10
N LEU A 445 37.30 -2.76 14.31
CA LEU A 445 37.45 -3.37 12.98
C LEU A 445 38.30 -4.64 13.05
N GLY A 446 39.35 -4.62 13.87
CA GLY A 446 40.21 -5.79 14.00
C GLY A 446 41.38 -5.60 14.96
N ILE A 447 42.06 -6.70 15.26
CA ILE A 447 43.32 -6.68 16.01
C ILE A 447 44.46 -6.98 15.05
N TRP A 448 45.33 -6.00 14.87
CA TRP A 448 46.49 -6.08 13.98
C TRP A 448 47.72 -6.54 14.74
N ASP A 449 48.31 -7.66 14.32
CA ASP A 449 49.62 -8.12 14.75
C ASP A 449 50.66 -7.69 13.72
N VAL A 450 51.51 -6.73 14.10
CA VAL A 450 52.50 -6.14 13.19
C VAL A 450 53.60 -7.15 12.84
N GLY A 451 54.00 -8.00 13.79
CA GLY A 451 55.04 -9.01 13.59
C GLY A 451 54.59 -10.17 12.72
N ALA A 452 53.36 -10.65 12.93
CA ALA A 452 52.76 -11.74 12.16
C ALA A 452 52.17 -11.28 10.82
N LYS A 453 52.06 -9.96 10.58
CA LYS A 453 51.44 -9.35 9.39
C LYS A 453 50.02 -9.86 9.14
N SER A 454 49.26 -10.01 10.22
CA SER A 454 47.89 -10.54 10.19
C SER A 454 46.93 -9.65 10.96
N VAL A 455 45.67 -9.59 10.53
CA VAL A 455 44.60 -8.90 11.24
C VAL A 455 43.50 -9.90 11.58
N THR A 456 43.11 -9.95 12.85
CA THR A 456 41.91 -10.67 13.30
C THR A 456 40.71 -9.76 13.09
N ASP A 457 39.70 -10.22 12.35
CA ASP A 457 38.49 -9.46 12.04
C ASP A 457 37.56 -9.39 13.27
N CYS A 458 37.24 -8.18 13.73
CA CYS A 458 36.34 -7.96 14.87
C CYS A 458 34.95 -7.46 14.46
N ARG A 459 34.68 -7.32 13.15
CA ARG A 459 33.42 -6.77 12.64
C ARG A 459 32.27 -7.77 12.80
N HIS A 460 31.09 -7.27 13.15
CA HIS A 460 29.88 -8.07 13.25
C HIS A 460 29.08 -8.02 11.93
N PRO A 461 28.87 -9.13 11.20
CA PRO A 461 28.07 -9.14 9.98
C PRO A 461 26.56 -9.19 10.29
N TRP A 462 25.75 -8.55 9.44
CA TRP A 462 24.29 -8.59 9.46
C TRP A 462 23.69 -9.09 8.13
N PRO A 463 22.76 -10.05 8.14
CA PRO A 463 22.33 -10.79 9.32
C PRO A 463 23.50 -11.60 9.91
N PRO A 464 23.48 -11.89 11.22
CA PRO A 464 24.52 -12.67 11.87
C PRO A 464 24.80 -13.92 11.06
N LYS A 465 26.08 -14.17 10.73
CA LYS A 465 26.46 -15.43 10.08
C LYS A 465 25.99 -16.54 10.99
N GLY A 466 25.14 -17.43 10.46
CA GLY A 466 24.50 -18.50 11.20
C GLY A 466 25.49 -19.53 11.73
N GLU A 467 26.23 -19.17 12.76
CA GLU A 467 26.78 -20.08 13.77
C GLU A 467 26.06 -19.76 15.08
N GLY A 468 24.95 -20.46 15.31
CA GLY A 468 24.23 -20.40 16.58
C GLY A 468 22.98 -19.51 16.55
N HIS A 469 21.86 -20.17 16.26
CA HIS A 469 20.52 -19.85 16.76
C HIS A 469 20.07 -18.38 16.71
N ASP A 470 19.44 -18.03 15.58
CA ASP A 470 18.41 -16.99 15.54
C ASP A 470 17.40 -17.29 16.67
N CYS A 471 17.38 -16.46 17.72
CA CYS A 471 16.60 -16.69 18.94
C CYS A 471 15.07 -16.60 18.70
N ALA A 472 14.63 -16.40 17.46
CA ALA A 472 13.24 -16.51 17.04
C ALA A 472 12.80 -17.96 16.75
N CYS A 473 13.74 -18.90 16.55
CA CYS A 473 13.45 -20.24 16.07
C CYS A 473 13.76 -21.31 17.14
N THR A 474 12.72 -21.99 17.61
CA THR A 474 12.82 -23.11 18.56
C THR A 474 13.63 -24.30 17.99
N ALA A 475 13.62 -24.45 16.67
CA ALA A 475 14.46 -25.39 15.93
C ALA A 475 14.92 -24.78 14.59
N CYS A 476 16.19 -25.01 14.23
CA CYS A 476 16.73 -24.67 12.93
C CYS A 476 17.15 -25.95 12.22
N VAL A 477 16.80 -26.09 10.95
CA VAL A 477 17.17 -27.24 10.12
C VAL A 477 17.97 -26.72 8.94
N THR A 478 19.20 -27.22 8.77
CA THR A 478 19.99 -26.97 7.56
C THR A 478 19.84 -28.11 6.55
N VAL A 479 20.20 -27.87 5.30
CA VAL A 479 20.15 -28.90 4.25
C VAL A 479 21.04 -30.09 4.60
N GLU A 480 22.26 -29.83 5.10
CA GLU A 480 23.23 -30.86 5.45
C GLU A 480 22.71 -31.76 6.57
N GLN A 481 22.04 -31.17 7.57
CA GLN A 481 21.42 -31.90 8.67
C GLN A 481 20.26 -32.78 8.19
N HIS A 482 19.44 -32.24 7.29
CA HIS A 482 18.29 -32.96 6.73
C HIS A 482 18.74 -34.13 5.84
N GLU A 483 19.70 -33.90 4.94
CA GLU A 483 20.19 -34.92 3.99
C GLU A 483 20.97 -36.04 4.69
N SER A 484 21.76 -35.70 5.71
CA SER A 484 22.46 -36.70 6.54
C SER A 484 21.51 -37.49 7.45
N GLY A 485 20.29 -37.01 7.67
CA GLY A 485 19.33 -37.57 8.63
C GLY A 485 19.71 -37.33 10.09
N SER A 486 20.68 -36.44 10.36
CA SER A 486 21.10 -36.11 11.73
C SER A 486 20.09 -35.24 12.47
N PHE A 487 19.39 -34.36 11.74
CA PHE A 487 18.25 -33.60 12.25
C PHE A 487 17.36 -33.18 11.08
N THR A 488 16.22 -33.85 10.92
CA THR A 488 15.29 -33.63 9.79
C THR A 488 14.21 -32.59 10.11
N ILE A 489 13.44 -32.19 9.09
CA ILE A 489 12.27 -31.31 9.29
C ILE A 489 11.24 -32.01 10.18
N GLN A 490 11.07 -33.33 10.03
CA GLN A 490 10.19 -34.11 10.90
C GLN A 490 10.67 -34.12 12.36
N ASP A 491 11.99 -34.21 12.59
CA ASP A 491 12.56 -34.15 13.95
C ASP A 491 12.33 -32.78 14.59
N ALA A 492 12.46 -31.70 13.80
CA ALA A 492 12.15 -30.36 14.24
C ALA A 492 10.66 -30.19 14.62
N VAL A 493 9.74 -30.74 13.80
CA VAL A 493 8.30 -30.78 14.12
C VAL A 493 8.06 -31.55 15.40
N ASN A 494 8.65 -32.74 15.56
CA ASN A 494 8.49 -33.56 16.76
C ASN A 494 8.98 -32.83 18.02
N LYS A 495 10.06 -32.04 17.91
CA LYS A 495 10.63 -31.26 19.01
C LYS A 495 9.69 -30.15 19.50
N VAL A 496 9.00 -29.46 18.59
CA VAL A 496 8.14 -28.30 18.94
C VAL A 496 6.67 -28.64 19.07
N ARG A 497 6.28 -29.88 18.74
CA ARG A 497 4.89 -30.35 18.65
C ARG A 497 4.05 -30.01 19.89
N GLU A 498 4.61 -30.24 21.08
CA GLU A 498 3.90 -30.07 22.36
C GLU A 498 4.03 -28.67 22.95
N THR A 499 5.17 -27.99 22.73
CA THR A 499 5.45 -26.68 23.31
C THR A 499 5.06 -25.51 22.41
N GLY A 500 4.82 -25.76 21.13
CA GLY A 500 4.77 -24.74 20.10
C GLY A 500 6.16 -24.18 19.78
N GLY A 501 6.23 -23.36 18.74
CA GLY A 501 7.47 -22.70 18.34
C GLY A 501 7.63 -22.53 16.84
N THR A 502 8.73 -21.88 16.47
CA THR A 502 9.10 -21.63 15.07
C THR A 502 10.21 -22.58 14.64
N ILE A 503 10.01 -23.27 13.52
CA ILE A 503 10.99 -24.07 12.82
C ILE A 503 11.49 -23.24 11.65
N CYS A 504 12.79 -22.98 11.62
CA CYS A 504 13.42 -22.20 10.56
C CYS A 504 14.24 -23.09 9.64
N LEU A 505 13.93 -23.02 8.35
CA LEU A 505 14.63 -23.75 7.31
C LEU A 505 15.68 -22.83 6.70
N GLY A 506 16.94 -23.27 6.68
CA GLY A 506 18.00 -22.58 5.95
C GLY A 506 17.71 -22.53 4.44
N PRO A 507 18.39 -21.64 3.69
CA PRO A 507 18.31 -21.67 2.23
C PRO A 507 18.87 -22.98 1.67
N GLY A 508 18.28 -23.47 0.58
CA GLY A 508 18.71 -24.66 -0.14
C GLY A 508 17.58 -25.66 -0.40
N ARG A 509 17.95 -26.83 -0.93
CA ARG A 509 17.02 -27.85 -1.42
C ARG A 509 16.83 -28.99 -0.41
N TYR A 510 15.63 -29.12 0.13
CA TYR A 510 15.26 -30.20 1.06
C TYR A 510 14.48 -31.28 0.31
N VAL A 511 15.07 -32.46 0.13
CA VAL A 511 14.40 -33.60 -0.52
C VAL A 511 13.68 -34.42 0.54
N LEU A 512 12.35 -34.37 0.54
CA LEU A 512 11.53 -35.13 1.48
C LEU A 512 11.44 -36.59 1.07
N LYS A 513 11.60 -37.51 2.03
CA LYS A 513 11.35 -38.95 1.82
C LYS A 513 9.86 -39.28 1.89
N GLU A 514 9.16 -38.60 2.78
CA GLU A 514 7.73 -38.68 3.05
C GLU A 514 7.21 -37.29 3.44
N ALA A 515 5.89 -37.10 3.41
CA ALA A 515 5.28 -35.84 3.83
C ALA A 515 5.56 -35.55 5.31
N VAL A 516 5.85 -34.30 5.65
CA VAL A 516 6.06 -33.88 7.04
C VAL A 516 4.72 -33.93 7.78
N ALA A 517 4.63 -34.82 8.76
CA ALA A 517 3.43 -35.06 9.55
C ALA A 517 3.34 -34.10 10.75
N ILE A 518 2.30 -33.28 10.77
CA ILE A 518 1.97 -32.30 11.82
C ILE A 518 0.65 -32.73 12.46
N ASN A 519 0.74 -33.65 13.42
CA ASN A 519 -0.42 -34.31 14.02
C ASN A 519 -0.63 -33.84 15.45
N GLN A 520 -1.84 -33.38 15.81
CA GLN A 520 -2.15 -32.89 17.17
C GLN A 520 -1.17 -31.82 17.67
N ALA A 521 -0.63 -30.99 16.77
CA ALA A 521 0.33 -29.95 17.10
C ALA A 521 -0.38 -28.63 17.45
N LYS A 522 0.28 -27.79 18.26
CA LYS A 522 -0.25 -26.50 18.69
C LYS A 522 0.78 -25.39 18.49
N SER A 523 0.40 -24.30 17.85
CA SER A 523 1.23 -23.09 17.69
C SER A 523 2.59 -23.38 17.02
N VAL A 524 2.57 -24.16 15.94
CA VAL A 524 3.78 -24.51 15.18
C VAL A 524 3.85 -23.65 13.92
N ARG A 525 4.96 -22.94 13.76
CA ARG A 525 5.29 -22.17 12.56
C ARG A 525 6.48 -22.80 11.85
N ILE A 526 6.39 -22.98 10.53
CA ILE A 526 7.49 -23.42 9.67
C ILE A 526 7.79 -22.28 8.69
N ALA A 527 8.97 -21.67 8.82
CA ALA A 527 9.38 -20.52 8.03
C ALA A 527 10.63 -20.83 7.20
N GLY A 528 10.57 -20.56 5.90
CA GLY A 528 11.73 -20.59 5.02
C GLY A 528 12.36 -19.21 4.82
N LYS A 529 13.13 -19.07 3.73
CA LYS A 529 13.76 -17.82 3.29
C LYS A 529 13.29 -17.44 1.87
N GLY A 530 11.99 -17.57 1.62
CA GLY A 530 11.36 -17.40 0.32
C GLY A 530 11.71 -18.53 -0.66
N PRO A 531 11.73 -18.28 -1.98
CA PRO A 531 12.09 -19.27 -2.99
C PRO A 531 13.49 -19.90 -2.83
N ALA A 532 14.37 -19.29 -2.03
CA ALA A 532 15.67 -19.85 -1.71
C ALA A 532 15.57 -21.13 -0.85
N THR A 533 14.48 -21.31 -0.10
CA THR A 533 14.15 -22.55 0.60
C THR A 533 13.20 -23.37 -0.29
N LEU A 534 13.70 -24.46 -0.88
CA LEU A 534 12.94 -25.31 -1.78
C LEU A 534 12.74 -26.69 -1.19
N LEU A 535 11.49 -27.09 -0.97
CA LEU A 535 11.11 -28.46 -0.62
C LEU A 535 10.80 -29.23 -1.90
N VAL A 536 11.44 -30.38 -2.08
CA VAL A 536 11.15 -31.32 -3.18
C VAL A 536 10.48 -32.54 -2.58
N ALA A 537 9.19 -32.69 -2.86
CA ALA A 537 8.35 -33.77 -2.36
C ALA A 537 8.03 -34.75 -3.50
N PRO A 538 8.45 -36.03 -3.43
CA PRO A 538 8.09 -37.02 -4.44
C PRO A 538 6.59 -37.39 -4.44
N ALA A 539 5.88 -37.03 -3.38
CA ALA A 539 4.44 -37.15 -3.17
C ALA A 539 3.93 -35.86 -2.50
N GLY A 540 3.31 -35.94 -1.31
CA GLY A 540 2.91 -34.77 -0.51
C GLY A 540 4.06 -34.14 0.29
N ALA A 541 3.97 -32.84 0.59
CA ALA A 541 4.96 -32.11 1.38
C ALA A 541 4.57 -32.00 2.86
N PHE A 542 3.30 -31.70 3.15
CA PHE A 542 2.81 -31.54 4.52
C PHE A 542 1.47 -32.26 4.72
N ALA A 543 1.35 -33.00 5.82
CA ALA A 543 0.11 -33.59 6.29
C ALA A 543 -0.21 -33.04 7.68
N ILE A 544 -1.24 -32.19 7.76
CA ILE A 544 -1.66 -31.52 8.99
C ILE A 544 -2.94 -32.20 9.48
N GLN A 545 -2.92 -32.74 10.70
CA GLN A 545 -4.06 -33.43 11.27
C GLN A 545 -4.36 -32.97 12.70
N ASP A 546 -5.63 -32.72 13.00
CA ASP A 546 -6.15 -32.45 14.35
C ASP A 546 -5.36 -31.37 15.12
N SER A 547 -4.96 -30.29 14.44
CA SER A 547 -3.97 -29.32 14.93
C SER A 547 -4.53 -27.90 15.12
N PHE A 548 -3.83 -27.06 15.89
CA PHE A 548 -4.24 -25.68 16.20
C PHE A 548 -3.09 -24.69 15.96
N ALA A 549 -3.37 -23.54 15.37
CA ALA A 549 -2.42 -22.45 15.08
C ALA A 549 -1.18 -22.95 14.32
N ILE A 550 -1.38 -23.46 13.10
CA ILE A 550 -0.29 -23.96 12.25
C ILE A 550 -0.01 -22.95 11.16
N ALA A 551 1.23 -22.50 11.04
CA ALA A 551 1.66 -21.56 10.01
C ALA A 551 2.78 -22.15 9.15
N ILE A 552 2.67 -22.04 7.82
CA ILE A 552 3.73 -22.37 6.87
C ILE A 552 3.93 -21.14 5.99
N GLU A 553 5.15 -20.59 5.99
CA GLU A 553 5.45 -19.33 5.34
C GLU A 553 6.82 -19.28 4.64
N ASP A 554 6.90 -18.44 3.61
CA ASP A 554 8.15 -18.03 2.97
C ASP A 554 8.99 -19.20 2.43
N LEU A 555 8.40 -20.10 1.64
CA LEU A 555 9.12 -21.21 1.00
C LEU A 555 8.52 -21.64 -0.33
N ALA A 556 9.31 -22.35 -1.14
CA ALA A 556 8.86 -23.00 -2.35
C ALA A 556 8.67 -24.51 -2.14
N ILE A 557 7.64 -25.08 -2.76
CA ILE A 557 7.37 -26.52 -2.75
C ILE A 557 7.23 -27.00 -4.19
N LEU A 558 8.04 -27.98 -4.57
CA LEU A 558 7.92 -28.73 -5.80
C LEU A 558 7.45 -30.15 -5.46
N SER A 559 6.27 -30.52 -5.92
CA SER A 559 5.71 -31.86 -5.73
C SER A 559 5.35 -32.52 -7.05
N LEU A 560 5.36 -33.85 -7.06
CA LEU A 560 4.65 -34.62 -8.08
C LEU A 560 3.21 -34.75 -7.59
N ALA A 561 2.22 -34.36 -8.40
CA ALA A 561 0.79 -34.35 -8.05
C ALA A 561 0.18 -35.78 -7.94
N ARG A 562 0.87 -36.68 -7.23
CA ARG A 562 0.49 -38.05 -6.88
C ARG A 562 -0.36 -38.09 -5.60
N ASP A 563 -0.09 -37.17 -4.69
CA ASP A 563 -0.84 -36.89 -3.45
C ASP A 563 -1.06 -35.37 -3.35
N PRO A 564 -2.00 -34.89 -2.51
CA PRO A 564 -2.08 -33.47 -2.21
C PRO A 564 -0.76 -32.93 -1.67
N THR A 565 -0.36 -31.74 -2.12
CA THR A 565 0.93 -31.15 -1.69
C THR A 565 0.88 -30.75 -0.22
N ILE A 566 -0.23 -30.14 0.19
CA ILE A 566 -0.56 -29.83 1.57
C ILE A 566 -1.94 -30.42 1.85
N ASP A 567 -1.98 -31.39 2.76
CA ASP A 567 -3.20 -32.08 3.14
C ASP A 567 -3.60 -31.70 4.57
N VAL A 568 -4.77 -31.08 4.74
CA VAL A 568 -5.25 -30.57 6.03
C VAL A 568 -6.52 -31.29 6.46
N SER A 569 -6.39 -32.16 7.46
CA SER A 569 -7.46 -32.89 8.14
C SER A 569 -7.75 -32.28 9.51
N THR A 570 -8.69 -31.33 9.59
CA THR A 570 -9.04 -30.57 10.80
C THR A 570 -7.91 -29.68 11.33
N CYS A 571 -8.08 -28.36 11.18
CA CYS A 571 -7.16 -27.38 11.75
C CYS A 571 -7.86 -26.05 12.08
N ILE A 572 -7.61 -25.50 13.27
CA ILE A 572 -8.07 -24.16 13.63
C ILE A 572 -6.87 -23.21 13.68
N GLY A 573 -6.91 -22.08 12.98
CA GLY A 573 -5.81 -21.11 12.88
C GLY A 573 -4.73 -21.53 11.88
N LEU A 574 -5.11 -22.03 10.72
CA LEU A 574 -4.18 -22.37 9.64
C LEU A 574 -3.71 -21.10 8.90
N GLY A 575 -2.41 -20.89 8.78
CA GLY A 575 -1.81 -19.84 7.95
C GLY A 575 -0.92 -20.44 6.87
N LEU A 576 -1.28 -20.27 5.59
CA LEU A 576 -0.43 -20.61 4.45
C LEU A 576 -0.16 -19.31 3.69
N THR A 577 1.05 -18.75 3.84
CA THR A 577 1.36 -17.42 3.34
C THR A 577 2.67 -17.35 2.58
N ARG A 578 2.69 -16.64 1.44
CA ARG A 578 3.90 -16.45 0.62
C ARG A 578 4.56 -17.76 0.20
N LEU A 579 3.74 -18.76 -0.17
CA LEU A 579 4.20 -20.04 -0.68
C LEU A 579 4.22 -20.04 -2.21
N ALA A 580 5.30 -20.58 -2.78
CA ALA A 580 5.38 -20.89 -4.21
C ALA A 580 5.24 -22.41 -4.41
N ILE A 581 4.05 -22.87 -4.80
CA ILE A 581 3.74 -24.30 -4.94
C ILE A 581 3.67 -24.66 -6.42
N ALA A 582 4.51 -25.60 -6.85
CA ALA A 582 4.44 -26.24 -8.16
C ALA A 582 4.12 -27.72 -7.97
N ALA A 583 2.85 -28.09 -8.12
CA ALA A 583 2.39 -29.47 -8.11
C ALA A 583 2.30 -30.00 -9.56
N LEU A 584 3.37 -30.65 -10.02
CA LEU A 584 3.50 -31.10 -11.40
C LEU A 584 2.79 -32.46 -11.56
N GLY A 585 1.70 -32.48 -12.33
CA GLY A 585 0.95 -33.66 -12.70
C GLY A 585 0.94 -33.91 -14.21
N THR A 586 0.59 -35.13 -14.63
CA THR A 586 0.17 -35.40 -16.02
C THR A 586 -1.23 -34.81 -16.23
N GLU A 587 -1.71 -34.70 -17.48
CA GLU A 587 -3.05 -34.16 -17.80
C GLU A 587 -4.21 -34.86 -17.05
N ASN A 588 -3.99 -36.07 -16.53
CA ASN A 588 -4.97 -36.84 -15.76
C ASN A 588 -4.87 -36.64 -14.23
N ALA A 589 -3.96 -35.79 -13.73
CA ALA A 589 -3.82 -35.55 -12.29
C ALA A 589 -5.06 -34.83 -11.73
N GLN A 590 -5.76 -35.50 -10.81
CA GLN A 590 -7.02 -35.03 -10.22
C GLN A 590 -6.82 -34.29 -8.89
N LEU A 591 -5.63 -34.36 -8.31
CA LEU A 591 -5.43 -34.00 -6.91
C LEU A 591 -5.09 -32.52 -6.73
N PRO A 592 -5.73 -31.83 -5.77
CA PRO A 592 -5.43 -30.43 -5.46
C PRO A 592 -4.06 -30.25 -4.82
N ALA A 593 -3.45 -29.07 -5.01
CA ALA A 593 -2.23 -28.71 -4.28
C ALA A 593 -2.51 -28.57 -2.78
N VAL A 594 -3.60 -27.90 -2.40
CA VAL A 594 -4.04 -27.76 -1.01
C VAL A 594 -5.42 -28.39 -0.83
N VAL A 595 -5.52 -29.35 0.09
CA VAL A 595 -6.78 -30.00 0.46
C VAL A 595 -7.20 -29.58 1.87
N LEU A 596 -8.45 -29.16 2.01
CA LEU A 596 -9.08 -28.82 3.30
C LEU A 596 -10.24 -29.79 3.58
N ARG A 597 -10.19 -30.49 4.72
CA ARG A 597 -11.26 -31.41 5.16
C ARG A 597 -11.39 -31.47 6.68
N GLY A 598 -12.48 -32.04 7.17
CA GLY A 598 -12.84 -32.01 8.58
C GLY A 598 -13.25 -30.61 9.02
N VAL A 599 -12.79 -30.15 10.17
CA VAL A 599 -13.12 -28.82 10.71
C VAL A 599 -11.98 -27.85 10.47
N VAL A 600 -12.16 -26.88 9.57
CA VAL A 600 -11.16 -25.86 9.24
C VAL A 600 -11.67 -24.48 9.66
N GLY A 601 -11.08 -23.93 10.72
CA GLY A 601 -11.48 -22.66 11.32
C GLY A 601 -10.37 -21.62 11.29
N GLY A 602 -10.67 -20.34 11.12
CA GLY A 602 -9.70 -19.23 11.15
C GLY A 602 -8.54 -19.42 10.16
N ALA A 603 -8.80 -20.06 9.02
CA ALA A 603 -7.76 -20.36 8.04
C ALA A 603 -7.53 -19.16 7.11
N LYS A 604 -6.26 -18.84 6.87
CA LYS A 604 -5.82 -17.81 5.93
C LYS A 604 -4.84 -18.41 4.92
N LEU A 605 -5.24 -18.42 3.65
CA LEU A 605 -4.42 -18.78 2.51
C LEU A 605 -4.20 -17.49 1.70
N ALA A 606 -3.04 -16.86 1.85
CA ALA A 606 -2.79 -15.56 1.25
C ALA A 606 -1.43 -15.40 0.59
N GLU A 607 -1.35 -14.55 -0.42
CA GLU A 607 -0.10 -14.19 -1.12
C GLU A 607 0.64 -15.41 -1.70
N ASN A 608 -0.09 -16.50 -2.04
CA ASN A 608 0.52 -17.71 -2.58
C ASN A 608 0.52 -17.71 -4.11
N ALA A 609 1.57 -18.27 -4.71
CA ALA A 609 1.62 -18.60 -6.13
C ALA A 609 1.50 -20.12 -6.29
N ILE A 610 0.39 -20.60 -6.83
CA ILE A 610 0.09 -22.03 -6.95
C ILE A 610 -0.05 -22.41 -8.43
N PHE A 611 0.85 -23.27 -8.90
CA PHE A 611 0.78 -23.94 -10.19
C PHE A 611 0.42 -25.41 -9.98
N ALA A 612 -0.81 -25.80 -10.32
CA ALA A 612 -1.34 -27.13 -10.04
C ALA A 612 -2.52 -27.50 -10.95
N PRO A 613 -2.89 -28.79 -11.10
CA PRO A 613 -4.14 -29.16 -11.76
C PRO A 613 -5.36 -28.51 -11.10
N VAL A 614 -5.45 -28.62 -9.77
CA VAL A 614 -6.39 -27.88 -8.92
C VAL A 614 -5.61 -27.19 -7.82
N ALA A 615 -5.82 -25.89 -7.56
CA ALA A 615 -5.04 -25.20 -6.53
C ALA A 615 -5.52 -25.52 -5.12
N ILE A 616 -6.79 -25.23 -4.80
CA ILE A 616 -7.37 -25.43 -3.48
C ILE A 616 -8.68 -26.18 -3.63
N ALA A 617 -8.88 -27.24 -2.85
CA ALA A 617 -10.18 -27.90 -2.80
C ALA A 617 -10.54 -28.41 -1.41
N GLY A 618 -11.82 -28.68 -1.20
CA GLY A 618 -12.32 -29.25 0.03
C GLY A 618 -13.74 -29.78 -0.09
N GLY A 619 -14.14 -30.59 0.89
CA GLY A 619 -15.36 -31.40 0.85
C GLY A 619 -15.09 -32.86 0.45
N ALA A 620 -16.09 -33.53 -0.11
CA ALA A 620 -16.01 -34.94 -0.52
C ALA A 620 -15.23 -35.09 -1.85
N LEU A 621 -13.90 -35.10 -1.80
CA LEU A 621 -13.06 -35.16 -3.01
C LEU A 621 -12.91 -36.59 -3.54
N LYS A 622 -13.26 -36.81 -4.82
CA LYS A 622 -13.02 -38.09 -5.52
C LYS A 622 -11.52 -38.34 -5.70
N GLY A 623 -11.05 -39.53 -5.33
CA GLY A 623 -9.65 -39.95 -5.48
C GLY A 623 -8.75 -39.64 -4.29
N VAL A 624 -9.30 -39.05 -3.21
CA VAL A 624 -8.61 -38.87 -1.92
C VAL A 624 -9.25 -39.84 -0.91
N GLU A 625 -8.70 -41.06 -0.78
CA GLU A 625 -9.34 -42.14 -0.01
C GLU A 625 -9.17 -42.05 1.53
N ASN A 626 -8.17 -41.28 2.01
CA ASN A 626 -7.83 -41.20 3.43
C ASN A 626 -8.30 -39.87 4.04
N GLY A 627 -9.41 -39.80 4.79
CA GLY A 627 -9.78 -38.59 5.55
C GLY A 627 -11.28 -38.44 5.85
N ALA A 628 -11.65 -37.38 6.57
CA ALA A 628 -13.06 -37.02 6.78
C ALA A 628 -13.70 -36.63 5.43
N GLY A 629 -14.85 -37.23 5.10
CA GLY A 629 -15.55 -36.99 3.82
C GLY A 629 -16.27 -35.63 3.70
N PHE A 630 -16.14 -34.76 4.70
CA PHE A 630 -16.82 -33.47 4.76
C PHE A 630 -15.82 -32.33 5.04
N LEU A 631 -16.23 -31.09 4.78
CA LEU A 631 -15.52 -29.88 5.20
C LEU A 631 -16.46 -28.94 5.95
N LEU A 632 -16.10 -28.52 7.16
CA LEU A 632 -16.71 -27.40 7.87
C LEU A 632 -15.74 -26.23 7.81
N THR A 633 -16.13 -25.16 7.10
CA THR A 633 -15.39 -23.89 7.06
C THR A 633 -15.91 -22.94 8.13
N ALA A 634 -15.02 -22.34 8.93
CA ALA A 634 -15.36 -21.30 9.89
C ALA A 634 -14.39 -20.12 9.81
N ALA A 635 -14.81 -18.93 9.37
CA ALA A 635 -13.89 -17.78 9.21
C ALA A 635 -12.68 -18.10 8.30
N VAL A 636 -12.94 -18.66 7.11
CA VAL A 636 -11.90 -19.03 6.14
C VAL A 636 -11.69 -17.90 5.13
N THR A 637 -10.43 -17.55 4.87
CA THR A 637 -10.02 -16.51 3.93
C THR A 637 -9.03 -17.07 2.91
N ILE A 638 -9.34 -16.87 1.62
CA ILE A 638 -8.47 -17.19 0.49
C ILE A 638 -8.32 -15.89 -0.30
N GLU A 639 -7.20 -15.20 -0.09
CA GLU A 639 -7.02 -13.83 -0.60
C GLU A 639 -5.68 -13.58 -1.28
N GLU A 640 -5.66 -12.75 -2.32
CA GLU A 640 -4.41 -12.28 -2.94
C GLU A 640 -3.49 -13.40 -3.45
N ASN A 641 -4.07 -14.52 -3.92
CA ASN A 641 -3.30 -15.63 -4.49
C ASN A 641 -3.26 -15.54 -6.03
N VAL A 642 -2.16 -16.02 -6.60
CA VAL A 642 -1.98 -16.23 -8.04
C VAL A 642 -2.11 -17.73 -8.33
N LEU A 643 -3.20 -18.11 -8.99
CA LEU A 643 -3.60 -19.51 -9.21
C LEU A 643 -3.54 -19.84 -10.70
N LEU A 644 -2.47 -20.52 -11.12
CA LEU A 644 -2.31 -21.02 -12.48
C LEU A 644 -2.73 -22.48 -12.52
N CYS A 645 -3.95 -22.73 -12.99
CA CYS A 645 -4.60 -24.03 -12.86
C CYS A 645 -4.96 -24.65 -14.20
N GLN A 646 -4.75 -25.96 -14.34
CA GLN A 646 -5.18 -26.68 -15.56
C GLN A 646 -6.69 -26.94 -15.52
N ARG A 647 -7.24 -27.31 -14.36
CA ARG A 647 -8.64 -27.75 -14.20
C ARG A 647 -9.49 -26.77 -13.42
N GLY A 648 -9.23 -26.55 -12.14
CA GLY A 648 -10.03 -25.67 -11.27
C GLY A 648 -9.16 -24.90 -10.28
N ALA A 649 -9.57 -23.70 -9.86
CA ALA A 649 -8.76 -22.92 -8.93
C ALA A 649 -9.16 -23.20 -7.47
N ILE A 650 -10.42 -22.95 -7.14
CA ILE A 650 -10.96 -23.14 -5.79
C ILE A 650 -12.22 -23.99 -5.89
N ALA A 651 -12.22 -25.17 -5.29
CA ALA A 651 -13.32 -26.12 -5.39
C ALA A 651 -13.80 -26.59 -4.00
N PHE A 652 -14.80 -25.89 -3.46
CA PHE A 652 -15.60 -26.34 -2.32
C PHE A 652 -16.91 -26.90 -2.82
N ALA A 653 -17.02 -28.23 -2.84
CA ALA A 653 -18.13 -28.95 -3.46
C ALA A 653 -18.66 -30.09 -2.57
N ASP A 654 -19.89 -30.50 -2.83
CA ASP A 654 -20.59 -31.59 -2.16
C ASP A 654 -20.82 -31.37 -0.65
N GLU A 655 -20.11 -32.11 0.21
CA GLU A 655 -20.31 -32.12 1.67
C GLU A 655 -19.55 -30.99 2.38
N VAL A 656 -19.95 -29.75 2.10
CA VAL A 656 -19.38 -28.53 2.73
C VAL A 656 -20.41 -27.84 3.63
N LEU A 657 -20.01 -27.49 4.84
CA LEU A 657 -20.77 -26.68 5.79
C LEU A 657 -20.04 -25.36 6.03
N HIS A 658 -20.74 -24.23 5.87
CA HIS A 658 -20.20 -22.90 6.14
C HIS A 658 -20.75 -22.38 7.47
N LEU A 659 -19.83 -22.02 8.37
CA LEU A 659 -20.06 -21.34 9.64
C LEU A 659 -19.32 -20.00 9.59
N LEU A 660 -19.89 -18.92 10.12
CA LEU A 660 -19.31 -17.56 10.01
C LEU A 660 -19.00 -17.18 8.53
N ALA A 661 -18.06 -16.28 8.30
CA ALA A 661 -17.70 -15.82 6.95
C ALA A 661 -16.73 -16.78 6.24
N THR A 662 -16.99 -17.11 4.99
CA THR A 662 -16.00 -17.67 4.05
C THR A 662 -15.77 -16.63 2.96
N ARG A 663 -14.53 -16.17 2.78
CA ARG A 663 -14.16 -15.13 1.82
C ARG A 663 -13.14 -15.63 0.81
N ILE A 664 -13.49 -15.53 -0.46
CA ILE A 664 -12.62 -15.79 -1.61
C ILE A 664 -12.45 -14.44 -2.32
N ALA A 665 -11.31 -13.77 -2.14
CA ALA A 665 -11.17 -12.38 -2.59
C ALA A 665 -9.85 -12.06 -3.28
N HIS A 666 -9.89 -11.18 -4.28
CA HIS A 666 -8.68 -10.62 -4.91
C HIS A 666 -7.68 -11.67 -5.44
N ASN A 667 -8.16 -12.85 -5.85
CA ASN A 667 -7.31 -13.87 -6.46
C ASN A 667 -7.21 -13.64 -7.97
N GLU A 668 -6.02 -13.86 -8.52
CA GLU A 668 -5.76 -13.89 -9.96
C GLU A 668 -5.76 -15.36 -10.41
N ILE A 669 -6.75 -15.73 -11.22
CA ILE A 669 -6.97 -17.10 -11.68
C ILE A 669 -6.75 -17.17 -13.18
N ILE A 670 -5.82 -18.03 -13.60
CA ILE A 670 -5.45 -18.21 -15.00
C ILE A 670 -5.53 -19.69 -15.35
N GLY A 671 -6.19 -19.99 -16.47
CA GLY A 671 -6.46 -21.35 -16.89
C GLY A 671 -7.79 -21.85 -16.32
N CYS A 672 -7.94 -23.15 -16.15
CA CYS A 672 -9.17 -23.89 -15.82
C CYS A 672 -9.98 -24.37 -17.04
N THR A 673 -10.02 -25.70 -17.19
CA THR A 673 -10.93 -26.46 -18.06
C THR A 673 -12.19 -26.96 -17.33
N ASP A 674 -12.20 -26.91 -16.00
CA ASP A 674 -13.37 -27.07 -15.15
C ASP A 674 -13.80 -25.70 -14.58
N THR A 675 -14.82 -25.65 -13.72
CA THR A 675 -15.26 -24.39 -13.08
C THR A 675 -14.14 -23.78 -12.23
N ALA A 676 -13.83 -22.51 -12.45
CA ALA A 676 -12.73 -21.83 -11.75
C ALA A 676 -12.96 -21.69 -10.25
N ILE A 677 -14.12 -21.17 -9.83
CA ILE A 677 -14.50 -21.06 -8.41
C ILE A 677 -15.81 -21.80 -8.18
N THR A 678 -15.76 -22.84 -7.35
CA THR A 678 -16.93 -23.55 -6.85
C THR A 678 -17.04 -23.36 -5.35
N ALA A 679 -18.17 -22.85 -4.89
CA ALA A 679 -18.46 -22.68 -3.47
C ALA A 679 -19.91 -23.12 -3.19
N GLN A 680 -20.08 -24.42 -3.01
CA GLN A 680 -21.33 -25.08 -2.69
C GLN A 680 -21.34 -25.51 -1.23
N GLY A 681 -22.53 -25.81 -0.71
CA GLY A 681 -22.68 -26.45 0.57
C GLY A 681 -23.98 -26.07 1.26
N LEU A 682 -23.97 -26.15 2.58
CA LEU A 682 -24.99 -25.61 3.46
C LEU A 682 -24.39 -24.46 4.28
N ALA A 683 -25.02 -23.29 4.28
CA ALA A 683 -24.64 -22.19 5.17
C ALA A 683 -25.53 -22.20 6.43
N LEU A 684 -24.92 -22.19 7.61
CA LEU A 684 -25.63 -22.09 8.89
C LEU A 684 -26.18 -20.66 9.11
N PRO A 685 -27.19 -20.46 9.96
CA PRO A 685 -27.70 -19.12 10.26
C PRO A 685 -26.58 -18.16 10.73
N GLY A 686 -26.48 -17.00 10.08
CA GLY A 686 -25.44 -16.00 10.34
C GLY A 686 -24.11 -16.23 9.61
N ALA A 687 -23.96 -17.32 8.84
CA ALA A 687 -22.84 -17.49 7.93
C ALA A 687 -22.99 -16.60 6.68
N ALA A 688 -21.87 -16.23 6.08
CA ALA A 688 -21.83 -15.46 4.84
C ALA A 688 -20.77 -16.05 3.91
N LEU A 689 -21.10 -16.14 2.62
CA LEU A 689 -20.16 -16.55 1.58
C LEU A 689 -19.92 -15.37 0.66
N ALA A 690 -18.68 -14.87 0.63
CA ALA A 690 -18.29 -13.71 -0.16
C ALA A 690 -17.24 -14.09 -1.20
N ILE A 691 -17.53 -13.78 -2.47
CA ILE A 691 -16.63 -13.92 -3.61
C ILE A 691 -16.45 -12.54 -4.22
N ASP A 692 -15.32 -11.90 -3.93
CA ASP A 692 -15.13 -10.46 -4.10
C ASP A 692 -13.86 -10.11 -4.87
N GLY A 693 -13.97 -9.37 -5.96
CA GLY A 693 -12.79 -8.79 -6.61
C GLY A 693 -11.83 -9.80 -7.25
N ASN A 694 -12.27 -11.02 -7.58
CA ASN A 694 -11.42 -12.01 -8.24
C ASN A 694 -11.34 -11.74 -9.75
N SER A 695 -10.18 -12.00 -10.34
CA SER A 695 -9.93 -11.93 -11.78
C SER A 695 -9.78 -13.35 -12.31
N CYS A 696 -10.70 -13.78 -13.17
CA CYS A 696 -10.74 -15.13 -13.73
C CYS A 696 -10.59 -15.07 -15.25
N ASN A 697 -9.48 -15.62 -15.73
CA ASN A 697 -9.18 -15.79 -17.14
C ASN A 697 -9.19 -17.29 -17.49
N VAL A 698 -10.32 -17.78 -17.99
CA VAL A 698 -10.68 -19.21 -18.00
C VAL A 698 -11.10 -19.72 -19.38
N THR A 699 -11.24 -21.05 -19.52
CA THR A 699 -11.81 -21.69 -20.73
C THR A 699 -13.13 -22.41 -20.47
N ALA A 700 -13.58 -22.46 -19.22
CA ALA A 700 -14.81 -23.13 -18.80
C ALA A 700 -15.71 -22.20 -17.95
N ASN A 701 -16.49 -22.73 -17.01
CA ASN A 701 -17.37 -21.92 -16.15
C ASN A 701 -16.56 -21.00 -15.21
N GLY A 702 -17.08 -19.80 -14.94
CA GLY A 702 -16.43 -18.85 -14.04
C GLY A 702 -16.65 -19.20 -12.57
N ILE A 703 -17.81 -18.82 -12.04
CA ILE A 703 -18.19 -18.99 -10.64
C ILE A 703 -19.45 -19.86 -10.56
N ALA A 704 -19.44 -20.89 -9.72
CA ALA A 704 -20.62 -21.70 -9.41
C ALA A 704 -20.83 -21.79 -7.89
N CYS A 705 -21.97 -21.30 -7.40
CA CYS A 705 -22.23 -21.18 -5.97
C CYS A 705 -23.58 -21.72 -5.53
N ALA A 706 -23.63 -22.23 -4.30
CA ALA A 706 -24.84 -22.72 -3.67
C ALA A 706 -24.76 -22.59 -2.14
N ALA A 707 -25.19 -21.43 -1.60
CA ALA A 707 -25.26 -21.17 -0.15
C ALA A 707 -26.20 -19.99 0.16
N ALA A 708 -26.74 -19.92 1.37
CA ALA A 708 -27.48 -18.74 1.85
C ALA A 708 -26.52 -17.60 2.23
N GLY A 709 -26.96 -16.34 2.12
CA GLY A 709 -26.16 -15.17 2.51
C GLY A 709 -25.01 -14.89 1.54
N LEU A 710 -25.25 -15.09 0.25
CA LEU A 710 -24.23 -15.03 -0.80
C LEU A 710 -23.99 -13.60 -1.29
N TRP A 711 -22.71 -13.23 -1.41
CA TRP A 711 -22.23 -12.00 -2.00
C TRP A 711 -21.22 -12.32 -3.11
N ILE A 712 -21.57 -12.01 -4.36
CA ILE A 712 -20.67 -12.12 -5.51
C ILE A 712 -20.50 -10.71 -6.08
N GLU A 713 -19.37 -10.08 -5.81
CA GLU A 713 -19.17 -8.67 -6.16
C GLU A 713 -17.81 -8.36 -6.79
N ARG A 714 -17.80 -7.38 -7.70
CA ARG A 714 -16.57 -6.82 -8.31
C ARG A 714 -15.67 -7.84 -9.01
N ASN A 715 -16.16 -9.03 -9.38
CA ASN A 715 -15.36 -10.04 -10.07
C ASN A 715 -15.24 -9.71 -11.56
N GLN A 716 -14.08 -9.99 -12.14
CA GLN A 716 -13.81 -9.89 -13.58
C GLN A 716 -13.68 -11.30 -14.15
N LEU A 717 -14.64 -11.71 -14.98
CA LEU A 717 -14.72 -13.05 -15.55
C LEU A 717 -14.59 -12.96 -17.06
N ARG A 718 -13.57 -13.60 -17.62
CA ARG A 718 -13.33 -13.67 -19.06
C ARG A 718 -13.12 -15.10 -19.50
N ASN A 719 -13.93 -15.54 -20.46
CA ASN A 719 -13.76 -16.83 -21.12
C ASN A 719 -13.20 -16.65 -22.54
N TRP A 720 -12.16 -17.42 -22.90
CA TRP A 720 -11.51 -17.39 -24.23
C TRP A 720 -11.90 -18.53 -25.16
N SER A 721 -12.71 -19.47 -24.68
CA SER A 721 -13.24 -20.61 -25.43
C SER A 721 -14.77 -20.57 -25.39
N PRO A 722 -15.41 -19.92 -26.39
CA PRO A 722 -16.87 -19.91 -26.48
C PRO A 722 -17.40 -21.34 -26.52
N GLY A 723 -18.19 -21.70 -25.51
CA GLY A 723 -18.72 -23.05 -25.31
C GLY A 723 -19.92 -23.02 -24.36
N ASP A 724 -20.40 -24.18 -23.94
CA ASP A 724 -21.54 -24.30 -23.03
C ASP A 724 -21.12 -23.98 -21.58
N HIS A 725 -20.80 -22.70 -21.37
CA HIS A 725 -20.23 -22.17 -20.14
C HIS A 725 -21.02 -20.98 -19.62
N VAL A 726 -21.08 -20.88 -18.29
CA VAL A 726 -21.75 -19.81 -17.54
C VAL A 726 -20.72 -18.97 -16.81
N GLY A 727 -20.90 -17.64 -16.83
CA GLY A 727 -20.06 -16.71 -16.06
C GLY A 727 -20.27 -16.88 -14.56
N ILE A 728 -21.47 -16.53 -14.08
CA ILE A 728 -21.89 -16.71 -12.68
C ILE A 728 -23.13 -17.60 -12.64
N GLY A 729 -22.99 -18.77 -12.00
CA GLY A 729 -24.05 -19.76 -11.83
C GLY A 729 -24.49 -19.87 -10.36
N LEU A 730 -25.75 -19.57 -10.06
CA LEU A 730 -26.37 -19.97 -8.79
C LEU A 730 -27.05 -21.32 -8.98
N ILE A 731 -26.43 -22.36 -8.42
CA ILE A 731 -26.83 -23.76 -8.63
C ILE A 731 -27.46 -24.35 -7.36
N PRO A 732 -28.35 -25.37 -7.46
CA PRO A 732 -28.97 -25.95 -6.27
C PRO A 732 -27.91 -26.60 -5.38
N GLY A 733 -27.92 -26.26 -4.08
CA GLY A 733 -27.03 -26.84 -3.08
C GLY A 733 -27.68 -27.97 -2.29
N LEU A 734 -27.09 -28.27 -1.12
CA LEU A 734 -27.66 -29.20 -0.13
C LEU A 734 -29.02 -28.70 0.40
N ASP A 735 -29.16 -27.38 0.59
CA ASP A 735 -30.47 -26.76 0.83
C ASP A 735 -31.17 -26.44 -0.49
N ARG A 736 -32.16 -27.26 -0.84
CA ARG A 736 -32.99 -27.07 -2.05
C ARG A 736 -34.06 -26.00 -1.88
N ARG A 737 -34.31 -25.49 -0.67
CA ARG A 737 -35.49 -24.68 -0.35
C ARG A 737 -35.20 -23.21 -0.10
N SER A 738 -33.96 -22.78 0.14
CA SER A 738 -33.72 -21.36 0.40
C SER A 738 -32.26 -20.95 0.32
N THR A 739 -31.94 -20.04 -0.61
CA THR A 739 -30.96 -18.99 -0.31
C THR A 739 -31.75 -17.80 0.25
N ALA A 740 -31.60 -17.54 1.55
CA ALA A 740 -32.41 -16.52 2.23
C ALA A 740 -32.17 -15.11 1.65
N THR A 741 -31.02 -14.87 1.01
CA THR A 741 -30.67 -13.69 0.20
C THR A 741 -29.47 -14.02 -0.71
N ALA A 742 -29.43 -13.47 -1.93
CA ALA A 742 -28.26 -13.54 -2.82
C ALA A 742 -28.02 -12.22 -3.55
N HIS A 743 -26.78 -11.72 -3.49
CA HIS A 743 -26.34 -10.47 -4.12
C HIS A 743 -25.31 -10.75 -5.22
N ILE A 744 -25.57 -10.28 -6.44
CA ILE A 744 -24.64 -10.30 -7.58
C ILE A 744 -24.44 -8.86 -8.05
N LEU A 745 -23.33 -8.24 -7.64
CA LEU A 745 -23.14 -6.79 -7.72
C LEU A 745 -21.87 -6.41 -8.48
N ALA A 746 -21.96 -5.48 -9.43
CA ALA A 746 -20.78 -4.86 -10.05
C ALA A 746 -19.75 -5.83 -10.68
N ASN A 747 -20.19 -6.99 -11.16
CA ASN A 747 -19.31 -7.95 -11.84
C ASN A 747 -19.16 -7.60 -13.33
N GLN A 748 -17.99 -7.90 -13.91
CA GLN A 748 -17.71 -7.78 -15.33
C GLN A 748 -17.58 -9.18 -15.94
N ILE A 749 -18.41 -9.51 -16.91
CA ILE A 749 -18.54 -10.88 -17.45
C ILE A 749 -18.45 -10.83 -18.97
N HIS A 750 -17.50 -11.57 -19.54
CA HIS A 750 -17.25 -11.58 -20.98
C HIS A 750 -17.01 -12.98 -21.54
N GLY A 751 -17.67 -13.32 -22.66
CA GLY A 751 -17.31 -14.49 -23.48
C GLY A 751 -17.97 -15.82 -23.09
N PHE A 752 -18.98 -15.85 -22.22
CA PHE A 752 -19.61 -17.08 -21.74
C PHE A 752 -20.78 -17.51 -22.63
N GLY A 753 -20.65 -18.66 -23.28
CA GLY A 753 -21.52 -19.06 -24.39
C GLY A 753 -22.94 -19.52 -24.02
N THR A 754 -23.21 -19.90 -22.77
CA THR A 754 -24.57 -20.19 -22.30
C THR A 754 -25.23 -18.93 -21.74
N ALA A 755 -24.63 -18.30 -20.72
CA ALA A 755 -25.15 -17.10 -20.08
C ALA A 755 -24.07 -16.34 -19.29
N GLY A 756 -24.20 -15.02 -19.19
CA GLY A 756 -23.40 -14.23 -18.27
C GLY A 756 -23.73 -14.58 -16.82
N ILE A 757 -25.01 -14.48 -16.45
CA ILE A 757 -25.52 -14.88 -15.14
C ILE A 757 -26.66 -15.88 -15.33
N LYS A 758 -26.55 -17.06 -14.71
CA LYS A 758 -27.61 -18.07 -14.70
C LYS A 758 -27.98 -18.45 -13.28
N VAL A 759 -29.26 -18.33 -12.93
CA VAL A 759 -29.80 -18.71 -11.62
C VAL A 759 -30.75 -19.87 -11.80
N ILE A 760 -30.47 -20.98 -11.16
CA ILE A 760 -31.33 -22.18 -11.16
C ILE A 760 -31.68 -22.65 -9.72
N ALA A 761 -31.05 -22.04 -8.70
CA ALA A 761 -31.40 -22.24 -7.29
C ALA A 761 -32.56 -21.33 -6.84
N GLY A 762 -33.36 -21.78 -5.87
CA GLY A 762 -34.38 -20.94 -5.23
C GLY A 762 -33.75 -19.83 -4.36
N ALA A 763 -34.31 -18.62 -4.44
CA ALA A 763 -33.84 -17.46 -3.69
C ALA A 763 -35.01 -16.64 -3.16
N GLN A 764 -35.04 -16.31 -1.87
CA GLN A 764 -36.10 -15.47 -1.32
C GLN A 764 -35.99 -14.04 -1.89
N ASP A 765 -34.83 -13.41 -1.68
CA ASP A 765 -34.50 -12.11 -2.25
C ASP A 765 -33.24 -12.23 -3.13
N LEU A 766 -33.39 -11.93 -4.42
CA LEU A 766 -32.31 -11.96 -5.40
C LEU A 766 -32.05 -10.55 -5.94
N ILE A 767 -30.83 -10.06 -5.72
CA ILE A 767 -30.41 -8.72 -6.12
C ILE A 767 -29.27 -8.84 -7.14
N ILE A 768 -29.51 -8.38 -8.37
CA ILE A 768 -28.55 -8.37 -9.46
C ILE A 768 -28.40 -6.93 -9.97
N LYS A 769 -27.34 -6.24 -9.56
CA LYS A 769 -27.17 -4.81 -9.88
C LYS A 769 -25.79 -4.44 -10.37
N LEU A 770 -25.72 -3.41 -11.21
CA LEU A 770 -24.46 -2.80 -11.66
C LEU A 770 -23.52 -3.75 -12.44
N ASN A 771 -23.99 -4.90 -12.90
CA ASN A 771 -23.16 -5.84 -13.64
C ASN A 771 -23.00 -5.41 -15.11
N ALA A 772 -21.83 -5.67 -15.68
CA ALA A 772 -21.54 -5.50 -17.10
C ALA A 772 -21.37 -6.88 -17.75
N ILE A 773 -22.23 -7.22 -18.70
CA ILE A 773 -22.24 -8.52 -19.41
C ILE A 773 -22.08 -8.25 -20.90
N ASP A 774 -21.10 -8.89 -21.52
CA ASP A 774 -20.73 -8.67 -22.92
C ASP A 774 -20.36 -9.98 -23.62
N ALA A 775 -20.74 -10.14 -24.89
CA ALA A 775 -20.36 -11.29 -25.72
C ALA A 775 -20.73 -12.65 -25.09
N CYS A 776 -21.96 -12.78 -24.58
CA CYS A 776 -22.47 -14.00 -23.96
C CYS A 776 -23.66 -14.61 -24.72
N GLY A 777 -23.98 -15.89 -24.48
CA GLY A 777 -25.16 -16.57 -25.06
C GLY A 777 -26.51 -15.95 -24.66
N ALA A 778 -26.61 -15.61 -23.38
CA ALA A 778 -27.70 -14.88 -22.75
C ALA A 778 -27.10 -13.89 -21.74
N GLY A 779 -27.82 -12.81 -21.41
CA GLY A 779 -27.37 -11.86 -20.39
C GLY A 779 -27.58 -12.41 -18.98
N ILE A 780 -28.78 -12.19 -18.43
CA ILE A 780 -29.22 -12.67 -17.12
C ILE A 780 -30.38 -13.63 -17.32
N MET A 781 -30.26 -14.86 -16.83
CA MET A 781 -31.27 -15.91 -17.00
C MET A 781 -31.63 -16.56 -15.66
N LEU A 782 -32.88 -16.45 -15.23
CA LEU A 782 -33.43 -17.22 -14.12
C LEU A 782 -34.22 -18.40 -14.71
N GLY A 783 -33.73 -19.62 -14.53
CA GLY A 783 -34.34 -20.84 -15.07
C GLY A 783 -35.58 -21.26 -14.30
N GLY A 784 -36.51 -22.02 -14.89
CA GLY A 784 -37.83 -22.24 -14.28
C GLY A 784 -37.89 -23.17 -13.05
N ALA A 785 -36.76 -23.74 -12.63
CA ALA A 785 -36.62 -24.39 -11.33
C ALA A 785 -36.53 -23.37 -10.17
N THR A 786 -36.24 -22.10 -10.44
CA THR A 786 -36.17 -21.05 -9.42
C THR A 786 -37.57 -20.72 -8.90
N ASP A 787 -37.79 -20.78 -7.59
CA ASP A 787 -38.98 -20.19 -6.96
C ASP A 787 -38.52 -18.98 -6.16
N ALA A 788 -38.60 -17.79 -6.76
CA ALA A 788 -38.12 -16.56 -6.13
C ALA A 788 -39.26 -15.68 -5.61
N ALA A 789 -39.13 -15.13 -4.40
CA ALA A 789 -40.15 -14.24 -3.86
C ALA A 789 -39.98 -12.81 -4.43
N ALA A 790 -38.77 -12.25 -4.34
CA ALA A 790 -38.46 -10.93 -4.90
C ALA A 790 -37.17 -10.96 -5.71
N VAL A 791 -37.26 -10.45 -6.94
CA VAL A 791 -36.12 -10.30 -7.85
C VAL A 791 -35.94 -8.82 -8.18
N SER A 792 -34.72 -8.31 -8.04
CA SER A 792 -34.34 -6.94 -8.40
C SER A 792 -33.15 -6.99 -9.36
N ILE A 793 -33.39 -6.65 -10.63
CA ILE A 793 -32.39 -6.58 -11.70
C ILE A 793 -32.27 -5.13 -12.13
N GLU A 794 -31.28 -4.41 -11.60
CA GLU A 794 -31.21 -2.95 -11.76
C GLU A 794 -29.85 -2.41 -12.20
N ASN A 795 -29.86 -1.41 -13.08
CA ASN A 795 -28.66 -0.69 -13.53
C ASN A 795 -27.57 -1.61 -14.10
N ASN A 796 -27.93 -2.69 -14.78
CA ASN A 796 -26.99 -3.57 -15.47
C ASN A 796 -26.77 -3.13 -16.92
N HIS A 797 -25.57 -3.34 -17.45
CA HIS A 797 -25.21 -3.12 -18.85
C HIS A 797 -25.04 -4.47 -19.54
N ILE A 798 -25.95 -4.81 -20.45
CA ILE A 798 -25.98 -6.10 -21.15
C ILE A 798 -25.86 -5.82 -22.64
N ARG A 799 -24.82 -6.35 -23.29
CA ARG A 799 -24.59 -6.12 -24.72
C ARG A 799 -24.02 -7.32 -25.47
N ASN A 800 -24.21 -7.30 -26.79
CA ASN A 800 -23.66 -8.28 -27.73
C ASN A 800 -24.01 -9.72 -27.33
N ILE A 801 -25.31 -9.97 -27.16
CA ILE A 801 -25.81 -11.29 -26.73
C ILE A 801 -26.16 -12.10 -27.97
N GLU A 802 -25.45 -13.21 -28.18
CA GLU A 802 -25.58 -14.06 -29.37
C GLU A 802 -25.38 -15.54 -28.99
N PRO A 803 -26.17 -16.47 -29.56
CA PRO A 803 -26.01 -17.89 -29.28
C PRO A 803 -24.70 -18.41 -29.90
N VAL A 804 -23.97 -19.27 -29.17
CA VAL A 804 -22.78 -19.95 -29.74
C VAL A 804 -23.17 -20.88 -30.89
N THR A 805 -24.28 -21.61 -30.73
CA THR A 805 -24.88 -22.44 -31.78
C THR A 805 -26.36 -22.12 -31.88
N GLU A 806 -26.80 -21.75 -33.08
CA GLU A 806 -28.20 -21.42 -33.31
C GLU A 806 -29.07 -22.68 -33.44
N SER A 807 -30.27 -22.64 -32.83
CA SER A 807 -31.27 -23.72 -32.85
C SER A 807 -32.65 -23.16 -33.21
N GLU A 808 -33.46 -23.94 -33.95
CA GLU A 808 -34.85 -23.56 -34.28
C GLU A 808 -35.74 -23.39 -33.05
N ASN A 809 -35.41 -24.06 -31.94
CA ASN A 809 -36.08 -23.93 -30.64
C ASN A 809 -35.32 -22.98 -29.68
N GLY A 810 -34.24 -22.35 -30.15
CA GLY A 810 -33.36 -21.52 -29.34
C GLY A 810 -34.03 -20.25 -28.84
N THR A 811 -33.58 -19.79 -27.66
CA THR A 811 -33.98 -18.53 -27.05
C THR A 811 -32.74 -17.64 -26.86
N VAL A 812 -32.80 -16.40 -27.34
CA VAL A 812 -31.72 -15.41 -27.18
C VAL A 812 -32.27 -14.22 -26.40
N VAL A 813 -31.81 -14.03 -25.17
CA VAL A 813 -32.42 -13.08 -24.22
C VAL A 813 -31.38 -12.23 -23.51
N GLY A 814 -31.67 -10.93 -23.39
CA GLY A 814 -30.90 -10.02 -22.55
C GLY A 814 -31.17 -10.31 -21.07
N ILE A 815 -32.43 -10.23 -20.65
CA ILE A 815 -32.89 -10.53 -19.29
C ILE A 815 -34.08 -11.47 -19.37
N GLU A 816 -34.02 -12.60 -18.67
CA GLU A 816 -35.12 -13.55 -18.53
C GLU A 816 -35.38 -13.86 -17.06
N VAL A 817 -36.64 -13.68 -16.64
CA VAL A 817 -37.13 -14.04 -15.31
C VAL A 817 -38.26 -15.06 -15.43
N ILE A 818 -38.01 -16.27 -14.96
CA ILE A 818 -39.02 -17.33 -14.89
C ILE A 818 -39.40 -17.58 -13.43
N ARG A 819 -40.71 -17.65 -13.14
CA ARG A 819 -41.27 -18.06 -11.85
C ARG A 819 -40.78 -17.20 -10.65
N ALA A 820 -41.41 -16.03 -10.48
CA ALA A 820 -41.19 -15.17 -9.31
C ALA A 820 -42.49 -14.51 -8.80
N ASP A 821 -42.58 -14.19 -7.51
CA ASP A 821 -43.75 -13.44 -6.98
C ASP A 821 -43.69 -11.96 -7.35
N SER A 822 -42.49 -11.38 -7.45
CA SER A 822 -42.27 -10.03 -7.96
C SER A 822 -40.90 -9.90 -8.62
N ALA A 823 -40.84 -9.14 -9.70
CA ALA A 823 -39.59 -8.84 -10.39
C ALA A 823 -39.54 -7.37 -10.79
N THR A 824 -38.57 -6.64 -10.26
CA THR A 824 -38.24 -5.27 -10.66
C THR A 824 -37.05 -5.30 -11.62
N ILE A 825 -37.27 -4.90 -12.86
CA ILE A 825 -36.26 -4.80 -13.91
C ILE A 825 -36.15 -3.32 -14.27
N ALA A 826 -35.16 -2.61 -13.74
CA ALA A 826 -35.11 -1.15 -13.87
C ALA A 826 -33.74 -0.53 -14.16
N GLY A 827 -33.72 0.53 -14.98
CA GLY A 827 -32.49 1.27 -15.28
C GLY A 827 -31.43 0.47 -16.05
N ASN A 828 -31.79 -0.68 -16.65
CA ASN A 828 -30.82 -1.50 -17.39
C ASN A 828 -30.64 -0.97 -18.81
N LEU A 829 -29.41 -1.04 -19.31
CA LEU A 829 -29.07 -0.88 -20.72
C LEU A 829 -28.96 -2.27 -21.35
N VAL A 830 -29.85 -2.60 -22.28
CA VAL A 830 -29.86 -3.88 -23.00
C VAL A 830 -29.70 -3.60 -24.49
N ARG A 831 -28.57 -4.02 -25.06
CA ARG A 831 -28.16 -3.63 -26.41
C ARG A 831 -27.69 -4.82 -27.25
N ALA A 832 -27.95 -4.80 -28.56
CA ALA A 832 -27.38 -5.79 -29.50
C ALA A 832 -27.69 -7.24 -29.09
N ILE A 833 -28.98 -7.60 -29.11
CA ILE A 833 -29.49 -8.92 -28.69
C ILE A 833 -29.91 -9.71 -29.92
N GLY A 834 -29.19 -10.79 -30.22
CA GLY A 834 -29.53 -11.73 -31.29
C GLY A 834 -29.58 -11.09 -32.67
N LEU A 835 -28.70 -10.16 -32.98
CA LEU A 835 -28.60 -9.48 -34.27
C LEU A 835 -28.25 -10.44 -35.41
N THR A 836 -27.63 -11.57 -35.10
CA THR A 836 -27.27 -12.62 -36.07
C THR A 836 -28.15 -13.86 -36.01
N ALA A 837 -29.02 -13.96 -34.99
CA ALA A 837 -29.86 -15.13 -34.73
C ALA A 837 -31.13 -15.19 -35.60
N VAL A 838 -31.01 -15.69 -36.84
CA VAL A 838 -32.12 -15.75 -37.82
C VAL A 838 -33.08 -16.94 -37.66
N LYS A 839 -32.64 -18.07 -37.11
CA LYS A 839 -33.42 -19.32 -36.91
C LYS A 839 -34.06 -19.45 -35.53
N SER A 840 -33.55 -18.77 -34.51
CA SER A 840 -34.03 -18.90 -33.12
C SER A 840 -35.57 -18.74 -33.01
N ALA A 841 -36.22 -19.44 -32.08
CA ALA A 841 -37.67 -19.32 -31.91
C ALA A 841 -38.06 -18.00 -31.26
N LEU A 842 -37.24 -17.53 -30.30
CA LEU A 842 -37.50 -16.36 -29.47
C LEU A 842 -36.25 -15.49 -29.36
N ARG A 843 -36.38 -14.18 -29.60
CA ARG A 843 -35.37 -13.17 -29.22
C ARG A 843 -36.01 -12.07 -28.41
N ALA A 844 -35.43 -11.67 -27.29
CA ALA A 844 -35.97 -10.52 -26.57
C ALA A 844 -34.97 -9.79 -25.69
N GLY A 845 -35.18 -8.48 -25.54
CA GLY A 845 -34.44 -7.68 -24.58
C GLY A 845 -34.76 -8.11 -23.14
N VAL A 846 -36.04 -8.09 -22.80
CA VAL A 846 -36.57 -8.52 -21.49
C VAL A 846 -37.72 -9.51 -21.68
N VAL A 847 -37.65 -10.63 -20.98
CA VAL A 847 -38.71 -11.65 -20.90
C VAL A 847 -39.07 -11.95 -19.46
N THR A 848 -40.36 -11.97 -19.15
CA THR A 848 -40.86 -12.57 -17.91
C THR A 848 -41.89 -13.65 -18.21
N PHE A 849 -41.77 -14.80 -17.54
CA PHE A 849 -42.71 -15.91 -17.69
C PHE A 849 -43.13 -16.44 -16.30
N GLY A 850 -44.42 -16.32 -15.99
CA GLY A 850 -44.95 -16.73 -14.69
C GLY A 850 -44.46 -15.89 -13.52
N VAL A 851 -44.36 -14.58 -13.74
CA VAL A 851 -44.08 -13.59 -12.69
C VAL A 851 -45.39 -12.93 -12.28
N ASN A 852 -45.76 -12.96 -11.00
CA ASN A 852 -47.05 -12.42 -10.55
C ASN A 852 -47.13 -10.90 -10.73
N ARG A 853 -46.06 -10.19 -10.35
CA ARG A 853 -45.98 -8.72 -10.41
C ARG A 853 -44.70 -8.24 -11.11
N PRO A 854 -44.60 -8.36 -12.45
CA PRO A 854 -43.49 -7.79 -13.21
C PRO A 854 -43.57 -6.26 -13.25
N ARG A 855 -42.46 -5.60 -12.92
CA ARG A 855 -42.26 -4.17 -13.06
C ARG A 855 -41.02 -3.90 -13.92
N VAL A 856 -41.24 -3.39 -15.13
CA VAL A 856 -40.17 -3.04 -16.07
C VAL A 856 -40.13 -1.53 -16.21
N SER A 857 -39.11 -0.86 -15.66
CA SER A 857 -39.11 0.60 -15.56
C SER A 857 -37.78 1.26 -15.95
N GLY A 858 -37.82 2.30 -16.79
CA GLY A 858 -36.62 3.11 -17.06
C GLY A 858 -35.48 2.37 -17.76
N ASN A 859 -35.76 1.29 -18.48
CA ASN A 859 -34.74 0.55 -19.23
C ASN A 859 -34.56 1.15 -20.63
N GLU A 860 -33.34 1.08 -21.15
CA GLU A 860 -33.00 1.39 -22.54
C GLU A 860 -32.70 0.07 -23.27
N ILE A 861 -33.58 -0.30 -24.21
CA ILE A 861 -33.51 -1.55 -24.98
C ILE A 861 -33.35 -1.20 -26.45
N VAL A 862 -32.16 -1.42 -27.00
CA VAL A 862 -31.81 -1.03 -28.36
C VAL A 862 -31.17 -2.16 -29.15
N GLU A 863 -31.32 -2.18 -30.47
CA GLU A 863 -30.65 -3.18 -31.35
C GLU A 863 -31.04 -4.63 -30.98
N VAL A 864 -32.28 -5.02 -31.25
CA VAL A 864 -32.78 -6.37 -30.92
C VAL A 864 -33.27 -7.09 -32.16
N ALA A 865 -32.87 -8.36 -32.31
CA ALA A 865 -33.12 -9.23 -33.45
C ALA A 865 -32.46 -8.76 -34.77
N PRO A 866 -32.28 -9.66 -35.75
CA PRO A 866 -31.68 -9.30 -37.04
C PRO A 866 -32.56 -8.31 -37.79
N ALA A 867 -31.98 -7.41 -38.59
CA ALA A 867 -32.75 -6.40 -39.33
C ALA A 867 -33.76 -7.01 -40.33
N LYS A 868 -33.43 -8.15 -40.95
CA LYS A 868 -34.26 -8.86 -41.95
C LYS A 868 -34.10 -10.38 -41.85
N GLY A 869 -35.06 -11.12 -42.40
CA GLY A 869 -34.91 -12.55 -42.69
C GLY A 869 -34.87 -13.50 -41.48
N PHE A 870 -35.48 -13.15 -40.35
CA PHE A 870 -35.58 -14.02 -39.17
C PHE A 870 -36.98 -14.64 -39.02
N VAL A 871 -37.04 -15.85 -38.46
CA VAL A 871 -38.29 -16.57 -38.14
C VAL A 871 -38.61 -16.50 -36.65
N GLY A 872 -39.83 -16.84 -36.24
CA GLY A 872 -40.22 -16.84 -34.82
C GLY A 872 -40.66 -15.47 -34.31
N THR A 873 -40.66 -15.30 -32.98
CA THR A 873 -41.11 -14.07 -32.32
C THR A 873 -39.94 -13.31 -31.75
N SER A 874 -39.97 -11.99 -31.89
CA SER A 874 -38.99 -11.10 -31.28
C SER A 874 -39.68 -9.95 -30.54
N ALA A 875 -39.12 -9.52 -29.41
CA ALA A 875 -39.68 -8.39 -28.66
C ALA A 875 -38.65 -7.56 -27.90
N GLY A 876 -38.90 -6.27 -27.71
CA GLY A 876 -38.14 -5.48 -26.74
C GLY A 876 -38.46 -5.93 -25.31
N ILE A 877 -39.74 -5.85 -24.95
CA ILE A 877 -40.27 -6.29 -23.66
C ILE A 877 -41.40 -7.32 -23.91
N MET A 878 -41.25 -8.52 -23.34
CA MET A 878 -42.23 -9.60 -23.43
C MET A 878 -42.63 -10.10 -22.05
N LEU A 879 -43.89 -9.90 -21.66
CA LEU A 879 -44.42 -10.37 -20.37
C LEU A 879 -45.50 -11.43 -20.62
N ARG A 880 -45.41 -12.58 -19.95
CA ARG A 880 -46.27 -13.74 -20.19
C ARG A 880 -46.82 -14.30 -18.89
N ALA A 881 -48.10 -14.67 -18.94
CA ALA A 881 -48.82 -15.28 -17.83
C ALA A 881 -48.13 -16.54 -17.25
N PRO A 882 -48.44 -16.90 -15.99
CA PRO A 882 -49.35 -16.21 -15.05
C PRO A 882 -48.82 -14.86 -14.53
N GLN A 883 -49.69 -13.84 -14.46
CA GLN A 883 -49.42 -12.51 -13.90
C GLN A 883 -50.72 -11.91 -13.36
N THR A 884 -50.66 -11.12 -12.29
CA THR A 884 -51.83 -10.43 -11.68
C THR A 884 -51.74 -8.91 -11.79
N GLN A 885 -50.52 -8.37 -11.92
CA GLN A 885 -50.28 -6.95 -12.13
C GLN A 885 -49.08 -6.76 -13.06
N ILE A 886 -49.21 -5.87 -14.04
CA ILE A 886 -48.20 -5.56 -15.03
C ILE A 886 -47.87 -4.07 -14.94
N GLU A 887 -46.59 -3.73 -14.75
CA GLU A 887 -46.12 -2.34 -14.81
C GLU A 887 -45.00 -2.21 -15.83
N VAL A 888 -45.20 -1.36 -16.84
CA VAL A 888 -44.20 -1.03 -17.85
C VAL A 888 -44.12 0.49 -17.96
N ASN A 889 -43.09 1.09 -17.36
CA ASN A 889 -43.03 2.53 -17.16
C ASN A 889 -41.74 3.16 -17.66
N HIS A 890 -41.81 4.27 -18.41
CA HIS A 890 -40.64 5.08 -18.79
C HIS A 890 -39.50 4.31 -19.52
N ASN A 891 -39.82 3.23 -20.24
CA ASN A 891 -38.81 2.50 -21.01
C ASN A 891 -38.62 3.11 -22.39
N SER A 892 -37.41 3.03 -22.92
CA SER A 892 -37.08 3.33 -24.32
C SER A 892 -36.78 2.02 -25.03
N VAL A 893 -37.59 1.66 -26.03
CA VAL A 893 -37.42 0.44 -26.83
C VAL A 893 -37.31 0.81 -28.29
N GLN A 894 -36.15 0.55 -28.88
CA GLN A 894 -35.88 0.83 -30.28
C GLN A 894 -35.16 -0.35 -30.94
N ARG A 895 -35.83 -1.01 -31.89
CA ARG A 895 -35.24 -2.15 -32.58
C ARG A 895 -33.97 -1.81 -33.36
N ASP A 896 -33.99 -0.73 -34.15
CA ASP A 896 -32.91 -0.34 -35.04
C ASP A 896 -32.49 1.11 -34.75
N LEU A 897 -31.21 1.39 -34.54
CA LEU A 897 -30.72 2.76 -34.32
C LEU A 897 -30.91 3.65 -35.55
N THR A 898 -30.75 3.07 -36.75
CA THR A 898 -31.01 3.75 -38.02
C THR A 898 -32.22 3.15 -38.71
N PRO A 899 -33.32 3.91 -38.87
CA PRO A 899 -34.50 3.55 -39.64
C PRO A 899 -34.22 2.96 -41.05
N GLY A 900 -34.29 1.64 -41.23
CA GLY A 900 -34.32 1.02 -42.55
C GLY A 900 -35.65 1.24 -43.29
N VAL A 901 -35.62 1.31 -44.63
CA VAL A 901 -36.83 1.55 -45.48
C VAL A 901 -37.70 0.30 -45.61
N ASP A 902 -37.12 -0.88 -45.43
CA ASP A 902 -37.80 -2.16 -45.63
C ASP A 902 -38.32 -2.73 -44.30
N ASN A 903 -39.53 -3.30 -44.32
CA ASN A 903 -40.09 -4.02 -43.18
C ASN A 903 -39.43 -5.41 -43.05
N SER A 904 -39.23 -5.89 -41.81
CA SER A 904 -38.81 -7.28 -41.58
C SER A 904 -39.94 -8.27 -41.79
N ASP A 905 -39.62 -9.47 -42.25
CA ASP A 905 -40.59 -10.56 -42.40
C ASP A 905 -41.00 -11.21 -41.06
N GLY A 906 -40.12 -11.15 -40.05
CA GLY A 906 -40.35 -11.74 -38.73
C GLY A 906 -41.22 -10.87 -37.81
N ASN A 907 -41.94 -11.52 -36.88
CA ASN A 907 -42.80 -10.83 -35.91
C ASN A 907 -41.96 -10.07 -34.89
N TRP A 908 -42.17 -8.75 -34.80
CA TRP A 908 -41.47 -7.86 -33.87
C TRP A 908 -42.46 -7.00 -33.07
N PHE A 909 -42.32 -7.02 -31.74
CA PHE A 909 -43.08 -6.18 -30.82
C PHE A 909 -42.13 -5.29 -30.03
N ALA A 910 -42.40 -3.99 -29.90
CA ALA A 910 -41.68 -3.19 -28.90
C ALA A 910 -42.10 -3.63 -27.48
N LEU A 911 -43.40 -3.85 -27.28
CA LEU A 911 -43.98 -4.37 -26.06
C LEU A 911 -45.06 -5.39 -26.38
N THR A 912 -45.00 -6.56 -25.75
CA THR A 912 -46.09 -7.54 -25.79
C THR A 912 -46.38 -8.14 -24.42
N THR A 913 -47.62 -8.09 -23.99
CA THR A 913 -48.14 -8.85 -22.85
C THR A 913 -49.14 -9.90 -23.36
N ALA A 914 -49.15 -11.08 -22.76
CA ALA A 914 -50.16 -12.09 -23.06
C ALA A 914 -50.64 -12.78 -21.78
N GLU A 915 -51.95 -12.98 -21.71
CA GLU A 915 -52.62 -13.74 -20.66
C GLU A 915 -53.32 -14.96 -21.23
N VAL A 916 -53.53 -15.96 -20.36
CA VAL A 916 -54.42 -17.09 -20.65
C VAL A 916 -55.75 -16.88 -19.93
N ASN A 917 -56.84 -16.95 -20.69
CA ASN A 917 -58.20 -16.71 -20.19
C ASN A 917 -59.16 -17.81 -20.68
N PRO A 918 -60.42 -17.86 -20.23
CA PRO A 918 -61.32 -18.95 -20.64
C PRO A 918 -61.61 -18.99 -22.15
N LYS A 919 -61.42 -17.88 -22.88
CA LYS A 919 -61.56 -17.80 -24.34
C LYS A 919 -60.25 -18.15 -25.08
N LEU A 920 -59.11 -17.88 -24.47
CA LEU A 920 -57.76 -18.20 -24.93
C LEU A 920 -57.04 -19.02 -23.85
N PRO A 921 -57.38 -20.31 -23.67
CA PRO A 921 -56.88 -21.13 -22.56
C PRO A 921 -55.42 -21.55 -22.74
N PHE A 922 -54.77 -21.18 -23.84
CA PHE A 922 -53.43 -21.59 -24.22
C PHE A 922 -52.62 -20.37 -24.70
N GLY A 923 -51.35 -20.28 -24.28
CA GLY A 923 -50.40 -19.29 -24.75
C GLY A 923 -48.98 -19.86 -24.83
N GLN A 924 -48.20 -19.43 -25.83
CA GLN A 924 -46.84 -19.91 -26.06
C GLN A 924 -45.88 -18.75 -26.38
N ALA A 925 -44.64 -18.86 -25.90
CA ALA A 925 -43.53 -17.98 -26.25
C ALA A 925 -42.24 -18.81 -26.37
N GLY A 926 -41.81 -19.10 -27.60
CA GLY A 926 -40.72 -20.06 -27.84
C GLY A 926 -41.09 -21.45 -27.33
N ASP A 927 -40.26 -22.00 -26.45
CA ASP A 927 -40.47 -23.28 -25.77
C ASP A 927 -41.37 -23.20 -24.51
N LYS A 928 -41.79 -21.99 -24.13
CA LYS A 928 -42.55 -21.73 -22.90
C LYS A 928 -44.05 -21.76 -23.18
N VAL A 929 -44.79 -22.56 -22.43
CA VAL A 929 -46.22 -22.80 -22.62
C VAL A 929 -47.00 -22.54 -21.34
N ALA A 930 -48.05 -21.74 -21.41
CA ALA A 930 -49.00 -21.51 -20.33
C ALA A 930 -50.38 -22.06 -20.72
N ILE A 931 -51.00 -22.82 -19.83
CA ILE A 931 -52.31 -23.46 -20.03
C ILE A 931 -53.21 -23.13 -18.83
N ARG A 932 -54.39 -22.55 -19.10
CA ARG A 932 -55.41 -22.32 -18.08
C ARG A 932 -56.16 -23.61 -17.78
N LEU A 933 -56.25 -23.96 -16.50
CA LEU A 933 -57.02 -25.09 -15.98
C LEU A 933 -58.43 -24.61 -15.56
N GLY A 934 -59.39 -25.54 -15.49
CA GLY A 934 -60.83 -25.25 -15.30
C GLY A 934 -61.24 -24.57 -13.98
N ASP A 935 -60.31 -24.38 -13.04
CA ASP A 935 -60.54 -23.79 -11.71
C ASP A 935 -59.68 -22.55 -11.43
N GLY A 936 -59.21 -21.87 -12.48
CA GLY A 936 -58.41 -20.65 -12.34
C GLY A 936 -56.93 -20.89 -12.02
N ARG A 937 -56.49 -22.15 -11.98
CA ARG A 937 -55.07 -22.50 -11.96
C ARG A 937 -54.44 -22.34 -13.35
N ILE A 938 -53.16 -21.99 -13.41
CA ILE A 938 -52.40 -21.93 -14.66
C ILE A 938 -51.22 -22.91 -14.55
N LEU A 939 -51.15 -23.86 -15.48
CA LEU A 939 -50.00 -24.74 -15.67
C LEU A 939 -49.01 -24.07 -16.60
N ALA A 940 -47.79 -23.88 -16.11
CA ALA A 940 -46.66 -23.31 -16.84
C ALA A 940 -45.63 -24.42 -17.12
N LEU A 941 -45.22 -24.55 -18.38
CA LEU A 941 -44.32 -25.58 -18.90
C LEU A 941 -43.17 -24.91 -19.68
N GLY A 942 -41.98 -25.48 -19.59
CA GLY A 942 -40.82 -25.17 -20.43
C GLY A 942 -39.96 -26.42 -20.62
N ALA A 943 -38.81 -26.28 -21.28
CA ALA A 943 -37.94 -27.43 -21.57
C ALA A 943 -37.46 -28.17 -20.31
N ASP A 944 -37.21 -27.45 -19.21
CA ASP A 944 -36.62 -27.95 -17.97
C ASP A 944 -37.48 -27.71 -16.71
N TYR A 945 -38.73 -27.24 -16.86
CA TYR A 945 -39.62 -26.97 -15.72
C TYR A 945 -41.11 -27.21 -16.02
N ALA A 946 -41.85 -27.54 -14.95
CA ALA A 946 -43.30 -27.57 -14.93
C ALA A 946 -43.80 -27.11 -13.55
N PHE A 947 -44.65 -26.08 -13.49
CA PHE A 947 -45.24 -25.61 -12.24
C PHE A 947 -46.69 -25.17 -12.42
N VAL A 948 -47.48 -25.29 -11.36
CA VAL A 948 -48.86 -24.80 -11.32
C VAL A 948 -48.90 -23.61 -10.38
N ARG A 949 -49.41 -22.48 -10.87
CA ARG A 949 -49.80 -21.35 -10.01
C ARG A 949 -51.32 -21.41 -9.82
N ALA A 950 -51.74 -21.54 -8.56
CA ALA A 950 -53.12 -21.33 -8.18
C ALA A 950 -53.30 -19.85 -7.83
N SER A 951 -54.43 -19.27 -8.24
CA SER A 951 -54.78 -17.97 -7.71
C SER A 951 -55.02 -18.07 -6.20
N LEU A 952 -54.35 -17.20 -5.42
CA LEU A 952 -54.53 -17.09 -3.97
C LEU A 952 -55.81 -16.34 -3.57
N ALA A 953 -56.56 -15.79 -4.53
CA ALA A 953 -57.74 -14.97 -4.26
C ALA A 953 -59.01 -15.55 -4.91
N ALA A 954 -60.10 -15.65 -4.14
CA ALA A 954 -61.41 -16.15 -4.59
C ALA A 954 -62.07 -15.32 -5.73
N ASN A 955 -61.47 -14.19 -6.13
CA ASN A 955 -61.97 -13.24 -7.15
C ASN A 955 -61.08 -13.11 -8.40
N ASP A 956 -60.00 -13.87 -8.54
CA ASP A 956 -59.01 -13.72 -9.62
C ASP A 956 -59.46 -14.35 -10.96
N THR A 957 -60.77 -14.48 -11.14
CA THR A 957 -61.36 -14.97 -12.39
C THR A 957 -61.29 -13.93 -13.52
N GLU A 958 -60.97 -12.67 -13.20
CA GLU A 958 -61.06 -11.49 -14.09
C GLU A 958 -59.77 -11.13 -14.86
N GLY A 959 -58.59 -11.70 -14.56
CA GLY A 959 -57.32 -11.45 -15.28
C GLY A 959 -56.47 -10.30 -14.69
N ALA A 960 -55.32 -9.95 -15.29
CA ALA A 960 -54.39 -8.99 -14.68
C ALA A 960 -54.79 -7.52 -14.94
N ARG A 961 -54.17 -6.64 -14.16
CA ARG A 961 -54.19 -5.17 -14.34
C ARG A 961 -52.88 -4.72 -14.96
N ALA A 962 -52.94 -3.87 -15.99
CA ALA A 962 -51.76 -3.33 -16.66
C ALA A 962 -51.69 -1.81 -16.56
N GLY A 963 -50.54 -1.31 -16.09
CA GLY A 963 -50.14 0.10 -16.18
C GLY A 963 -48.98 0.25 -17.15
N ILE A 964 -49.23 0.88 -18.29
CA ILE A 964 -48.27 1.14 -19.36
C ILE A 964 -48.12 2.65 -19.52
N ILE A 965 -47.07 3.23 -18.93
CA ILE A 965 -46.98 4.69 -18.73
C ILE A 965 -45.65 5.26 -19.24
N GLY A 966 -45.69 6.35 -19.99
CA GLY A 966 -44.49 7.16 -20.26
C GLY A 966 -43.43 6.49 -21.15
N ASN A 967 -43.77 5.45 -21.90
CA ASN A 967 -42.79 4.68 -22.69
C ASN A 967 -42.55 5.28 -24.08
N MET A 968 -41.35 5.09 -24.61
CA MET A 968 -41.01 5.34 -26.01
C MET A 968 -40.78 4.01 -26.71
N LEU A 969 -41.68 3.63 -27.62
CA LEU A 969 -41.75 2.29 -28.19
C LEU A 969 -41.73 2.36 -29.72
N SER A 970 -40.72 1.78 -30.34
CA SER A 970 -40.58 1.74 -31.80
C SER A 970 -40.52 0.31 -32.33
N ALA A 971 -41.35 0.02 -33.34
CA ALA A 971 -41.41 -1.29 -33.95
C ALA A 971 -41.62 -1.23 -35.45
N ARG A 972 -40.92 -2.11 -36.18
CA ARG A 972 -41.04 -2.29 -37.63
C ARG A 972 -41.21 -3.77 -37.91
N GLY A 973 -42.24 -4.14 -38.68
CA GLY A 973 -42.60 -5.53 -38.95
C GLY A 973 -44.11 -5.73 -39.12
N PRO A 974 -44.58 -6.96 -39.38
CA PRO A 974 -45.99 -7.28 -39.59
C PRO A 974 -46.81 -7.20 -38.29
N ALA A 975 -46.21 -7.49 -37.14
CA ALA A 975 -46.85 -7.42 -35.83
C ALA A 975 -47.12 -5.97 -35.37
N PRO A 976 -48.08 -5.75 -34.45
CA PRO A 976 -48.27 -4.44 -33.85
C PRO A 976 -47.05 -4.03 -33.01
N ALA A 977 -46.81 -2.72 -32.91
CA ALA A 977 -45.72 -2.21 -32.06
C ALA A 977 -45.96 -2.55 -30.60
N VAL A 978 -47.21 -2.44 -30.17
CA VAL A 978 -47.64 -2.73 -28.80
C VAL A 978 -48.84 -3.66 -28.84
N LEU A 979 -48.75 -4.79 -28.14
CA LEU A 979 -49.86 -5.70 -27.88
C LEU A 979 -50.00 -5.87 -26.37
N VAL A 980 -51.06 -5.35 -25.77
CA VAL A 980 -51.31 -5.52 -24.33
C VAL A 980 -52.60 -6.29 -24.14
N VAL A 981 -52.48 -7.48 -23.58
CA VAL A 981 -53.61 -8.29 -23.09
C VAL A 981 -53.59 -8.24 -21.58
N ALA A 982 -54.63 -7.66 -20.98
CA ALA A 982 -54.81 -7.52 -19.54
C ALA A 982 -56.30 -7.70 -19.21
N GLY A 983 -56.69 -8.85 -18.66
CA GLY A 983 -58.11 -9.24 -18.57
C GLY A 983 -59.00 -8.26 -17.81
N GLN A 984 -58.48 -7.56 -16.80
CA GLN A 984 -59.27 -6.72 -15.90
C GLN A 984 -59.21 -5.23 -16.28
N GLU A 985 -58.03 -4.62 -16.20
CA GLU A 985 -57.85 -3.17 -16.41
C GLU A 985 -56.57 -2.89 -17.20
N CYS A 986 -56.62 -1.90 -18.10
CA CYS A 986 -55.47 -1.39 -18.82
C CYS A 986 -55.42 0.15 -18.79
N LEU A 987 -54.43 0.70 -18.10
CA LEU A 987 -54.06 2.10 -18.13
C LEU A 987 -52.93 2.28 -19.16
N PHE A 988 -53.22 2.93 -20.28
CA PHE A 988 -52.28 3.23 -21.35
C PHE A 988 -52.13 4.75 -21.47
N ASN A 989 -51.12 5.31 -20.81
CA ASN A 989 -50.98 6.76 -20.63
C ASN A 989 -49.60 7.32 -21.01
N ASP A 990 -49.56 8.48 -21.66
CA ASP A 990 -48.32 9.23 -21.97
C ASP A 990 -47.26 8.42 -22.78
N ASN A 991 -47.70 7.48 -23.61
CA ASN A 991 -46.78 6.67 -24.43
C ASN A 991 -46.54 7.31 -25.80
N ARG A 992 -45.30 7.19 -26.29
CA ARG A 992 -44.88 7.54 -27.65
C ARG A 992 -44.63 6.26 -28.43
N VAL A 993 -45.47 5.96 -29.40
CA VAL A 993 -45.39 4.74 -30.20
C VAL A 993 -45.16 5.08 -31.67
N GLU A 994 -44.14 4.47 -32.26
CA GLU A 994 -43.88 4.50 -33.69
C GLU A 994 -43.97 3.09 -34.26
N SER A 995 -44.85 2.88 -35.23
CA SER A 995 -45.07 1.60 -35.87
C SER A 995 -44.89 1.67 -37.38
N GLY A 996 -44.09 0.75 -37.93
CA GLY A 996 -44.04 0.46 -39.37
C GLY A 996 -45.06 -0.61 -39.81
N SER A 997 -45.92 -1.08 -38.90
CA SER A 997 -46.90 -2.12 -39.21
C SER A 997 -47.95 -1.63 -40.20
N ARG A 998 -48.35 -2.51 -41.11
CA ARG A 998 -49.44 -2.26 -42.06
C ARG A 998 -50.83 -2.51 -41.45
N SER A 999 -50.94 -3.02 -40.22
CA SER A 999 -52.23 -3.32 -39.60
C SER A 999 -52.56 -2.32 -38.49
N VAL A 1000 -52.33 -2.68 -37.23
CA VAL A 1000 -52.58 -1.84 -36.05
C VAL A 1000 -51.26 -1.50 -35.37
N ALA A 1001 -51.08 -0.23 -34.98
CA ALA A 1001 -49.87 0.16 -34.24
C ALA A 1001 -49.92 -0.28 -32.76
N VAL A 1002 -51.05 -0.03 -32.08
CA VAL A 1002 -51.29 -0.41 -30.68
C VAL A 1002 -52.57 -1.24 -30.58
N ALA A 1003 -52.45 -2.48 -30.12
CA ALA A 1003 -53.57 -3.38 -29.84
C ALA A 1003 -53.71 -3.59 -28.33
N LEU A 1004 -54.88 -3.25 -27.78
CA LEU A 1004 -55.21 -3.40 -26.36
C LEU A 1004 -56.41 -4.35 -26.23
N GLU A 1005 -56.33 -5.31 -25.34
CA GLU A 1005 -57.44 -6.19 -24.96
C GLU A 1005 -57.63 -6.15 -23.45
N SER A 1006 -58.74 -5.56 -23.00
CA SER A 1006 -59.06 -5.42 -21.57
C SER A 1006 -60.55 -5.15 -21.34
N ALA A 1007 -61.06 -5.49 -20.16
CA ALA A 1007 -62.45 -5.20 -19.77
C ALA A 1007 -62.68 -3.71 -19.43
N VAL A 1008 -61.68 -3.05 -18.84
CA VAL A 1008 -61.68 -1.62 -18.52
C VAL A 1008 -60.42 -0.97 -19.09
N ALA A 1009 -60.55 0.14 -19.81
CA ALA A 1009 -59.38 0.81 -20.39
C ALA A 1009 -59.41 2.34 -20.22
N ILE A 1010 -58.28 2.90 -19.80
CA ILE A 1010 -58.01 4.34 -19.76
C ILE A 1010 -56.88 4.61 -20.74
N ILE A 1011 -57.17 5.34 -21.82
CA ILE A 1011 -56.23 5.63 -22.91
C ILE A 1011 -56.06 7.14 -23.00
N SER A 1012 -54.96 7.68 -22.49
CA SER A 1012 -54.78 9.13 -22.41
C SER A 1012 -53.40 9.65 -22.78
N THR A 1013 -53.35 10.84 -23.36
CA THR A 1013 -52.10 11.60 -23.58
C THR A 1013 -51.07 10.86 -24.45
N ASN A 1014 -51.49 9.90 -25.29
CA ASN A 1014 -50.56 9.12 -26.10
C ASN A 1014 -50.27 9.79 -27.46
N ARG A 1015 -49.07 9.56 -27.99
CA ARG A 1015 -48.68 9.90 -29.36
C ARG A 1015 -48.40 8.62 -30.13
N VAL A 1016 -49.23 8.30 -31.12
CA VAL A 1016 -49.09 7.06 -31.90
C VAL A 1016 -48.99 7.36 -33.39
N ARG A 1017 -47.92 6.88 -34.03
CA ARG A 1017 -47.67 7.03 -35.47
C ARG A 1017 -47.64 5.68 -36.17
N GLY A 1018 -48.33 5.59 -37.30
CA GLY A 1018 -48.37 4.40 -38.16
C GLY A 1018 -49.58 3.50 -37.92
N GLY A 1019 -49.65 2.40 -38.67
CA GLY A 1019 -50.79 1.49 -38.75
C GLY A 1019 -51.94 2.03 -39.62
N GLU A 1020 -52.69 1.14 -40.26
CA GLU A 1020 -54.02 1.45 -40.82
C GLU A 1020 -54.97 1.92 -39.70
N SER A 1021 -54.80 1.40 -38.48
CA SER A 1021 -55.42 1.91 -37.26
C SER A 1021 -54.33 2.19 -36.23
N SER A 1022 -54.33 3.37 -35.61
CA SER A 1022 -53.29 3.71 -34.64
C SER A 1022 -53.50 2.98 -33.32
N ILE A 1023 -54.74 2.94 -32.82
CA ILE A 1023 -55.07 2.23 -31.57
C ILE A 1023 -56.32 1.39 -31.81
N ARG A 1024 -56.31 0.13 -31.36
CA ARG A 1024 -57.48 -0.75 -31.35
C ARG A 1024 -57.67 -1.36 -29.97
N LEU A 1025 -58.83 -1.13 -29.37
CA LEU A 1025 -59.26 -1.74 -28.12
C LEU A 1025 -60.33 -2.80 -28.39
N THR A 1026 -60.18 -3.98 -27.81
CA THR A 1026 -61.16 -5.08 -27.86
C THR A 1026 -61.58 -5.50 -26.45
N GLY A 1027 -62.78 -6.07 -26.32
CA GLY A 1027 -63.26 -6.67 -25.06
C GLY A 1027 -63.75 -5.69 -23.99
N ALA A 1028 -63.56 -4.38 -24.16
CA ALA A 1028 -63.88 -3.40 -23.13
C ALA A 1028 -65.39 -3.18 -22.93
N ARG A 1029 -65.80 -3.12 -21.66
CA ARG A 1029 -67.15 -2.75 -21.20
C ARG A 1029 -67.19 -1.32 -20.66
N ALA A 1030 -66.06 -0.80 -20.19
CA ALA A 1030 -65.88 0.58 -19.77
C ALA A 1030 -64.59 1.15 -20.39
N VAL A 1031 -64.67 2.33 -20.99
CA VAL A 1031 -63.53 2.95 -21.68
C VAL A 1031 -63.55 4.46 -21.52
N THR A 1032 -62.37 5.06 -21.35
CA THR A 1032 -62.14 6.52 -21.46
C THR A 1032 -60.95 6.76 -22.39
N VAL A 1033 -61.11 7.64 -23.40
CA VAL A 1033 -60.06 7.94 -24.39
C VAL A 1033 -59.88 9.45 -24.53
N ILE A 1034 -58.84 10.05 -23.95
CA ILE A 1034 -58.71 11.52 -23.86
C ILE A 1034 -57.31 12.01 -24.21
N GLY A 1035 -57.19 13.02 -25.08
CA GLY A 1035 -55.94 13.75 -25.29
C GLY A 1035 -54.89 13.02 -26.13
N ASN A 1036 -55.29 12.10 -27.01
CA ASN A 1036 -54.35 11.35 -27.85
C ASN A 1036 -54.11 12.04 -29.20
N ILE A 1037 -52.89 11.91 -29.73
CA ILE A 1037 -52.49 12.37 -31.07
C ILE A 1037 -52.11 11.14 -31.89
N THR A 1038 -52.87 10.86 -32.95
CA THR A 1038 -52.69 9.68 -33.79
C THR A 1038 -52.65 10.02 -35.27
N THR A 1039 -51.92 9.24 -36.08
CA THR A 1039 -51.93 9.42 -37.55
C THR A 1039 -53.14 8.78 -38.23
N SER A 1040 -53.74 7.77 -37.58
CA SER A 1040 -54.87 6.99 -38.09
C SER A 1040 -55.94 6.83 -36.99
N ASN A 1041 -57.06 6.18 -37.32
CA ASN A 1041 -58.21 6.07 -36.42
C ASN A 1041 -57.91 5.30 -35.11
N ILE A 1042 -58.63 5.69 -34.05
CA ILE A 1042 -58.74 4.96 -32.79
C ILE A 1042 -60.05 4.14 -32.80
N ILE A 1043 -59.92 2.82 -32.72
CA ILE A 1043 -61.05 1.88 -32.74
C ILE A 1043 -61.33 1.39 -31.32
N ILE A 1044 -62.54 1.66 -30.82
CA ILE A 1044 -63.04 1.19 -29.52
C ILE A 1044 -64.41 0.51 -29.68
N PRO A 1045 -64.83 -0.36 -28.74
CA PRO A 1045 -66.19 -0.90 -28.74
C PRO A 1045 -67.23 0.23 -28.70
N GLY A 1046 -68.21 0.21 -29.61
CA GLY A 1046 -69.22 1.27 -29.75
C GLY A 1046 -68.83 2.47 -30.63
N GLY A 1047 -67.55 2.58 -31.03
CA GLY A 1047 -67.03 3.60 -31.95
C GLY A 1047 -66.73 4.95 -31.30
N ILE A 1048 -65.54 5.52 -31.57
CA ILE A 1048 -65.09 6.77 -30.94
C ILE A 1048 -65.87 8.00 -31.40
N ALA A 1049 -66.33 8.03 -32.66
CA ALA A 1049 -67.06 9.18 -33.22
C ALA A 1049 -68.37 9.49 -32.49
N ASN A 1050 -68.95 8.50 -31.79
CA ASN A 1050 -70.23 8.62 -31.09
C ASN A 1050 -70.07 8.93 -29.59
N THR A 1051 -68.88 9.38 -29.17
CA THR A 1051 -68.54 9.53 -27.75
C THR A 1051 -68.17 10.97 -27.38
N PRO A 1052 -68.36 11.39 -26.10
CA PRO A 1052 -68.06 12.76 -25.66
C PRO A 1052 -66.61 13.21 -25.87
N TRP A 1053 -65.68 12.26 -26.01
CA TRP A 1053 -64.25 12.52 -26.08
C TRP A 1053 -63.69 12.59 -27.50
N ALA A 1054 -64.51 12.40 -28.55
CA ALA A 1054 -64.04 12.51 -29.94
C ALA A 1054 -63.28 13.82 -30.25
N PRO A 1055 -63.74 15.03 -29.81
CA PRO A 1055 -63.03 16.28 -30.07
C PRO A 1055 -61.69 16.43 -29.33
N LEU A 1056 -61.46 15.62 -28.30
CA LEU A 1056 -60.25 15.67 -27.46
C LEU A 1056 -59.12 14.79 -28.02
N ASN A 1057 -59.32 14.15 -29.17
CA ASN A 1057 -58.32 13.32 -29.83
C ASN A 1057 -58.03 13.88 -31.23
N VAL A 1058 -56.76 14.14 -31.52
CA VAL A 1058 -56.33 14.71 -32.81
C VAL A 1058 -55.88 13.58 -33.73
N ILE A 1059 -56.52 13.46 -34.89
CA ILE A 1059 -56.18 12.50 -35.94
C ILE A 1059 -55.59 13.29 -37.11
N GLY A 1060 -54.29 13.14 -37.40
CA GLY A 1060 -53.58 13.89 -38.43
C GLY A 1060 -52.12 13.52 -38.62
#